data_AF-A0A942H205-F1
#
_entry.id   AF-A0A942H205-F1
#
_cell.length_a   1.000
_cell.length_b   1.000
_cell.length_c   1.000
_cell.angle_alpha   90.00
_cell.angle_beta   90.00
_cell.angle_gamma   90.00
#
_symmetry.space_group_name_H-M   'P 1'
#
loop_
_entity.id
_entity.type
_entity.pdbx_description
1 polymer ?
#
loop_
_entity_poly.entity_id
_entity_poly.type
_entity_poly.pdbx_seq_one_letter_code
_entity_poly.pdbx_strand_id
1 'polypeptide(L)'
;METGRENSTNSTKAANESSERGSAIVIALFVLALVSVFAAMAMTRTAAEAAAVGNETAEARTFYAAQGSLESMTRNFNKLFGAKLSPTAADITKIENVMPPGLAGYTFAQTVGRTSASENVVLTGGPYSGLIALRDNWQLVTTTTDNQGVQVQLTRNVLNNRIPIFQFGIFYDDDLELFRPPLFSFGGRVHSNGNFFISPGSEGVYFDSRVTAHKEIVSQTWRNGYTGDSSNNRTYIKNASGVNKQFYPTWGSVLNSGGGPNVFASNPDMPPGYKNPSWASQSAVFDGNLQARVAELRLPLKVNANSDLIDMIKRGKEEPGSTGGDLVNNAGTIEPVSATTKDDAITKGERYSNKNGIRVSLADKKEMLPGCALSTGSAVTGPCGVRLDGNWNGTAEPNTSDTVLDRRSRGYDIMANFPMTDGYQATRVNGERLFTGDATSRQVWLKVETVAYDSSTGVLMTRDITSEFLSLGITEQSPINISGYSGSKANNGSVSAPSANITALTPQSPTTYPDSRSIVKLQRFAIPGDAIPNNSPNVISYDGAGGWNYVLRYTTADAAKIAAGCSLGCTAGNAGSVSSAYENYGQLKLINATDKAIVPFPIEMFDAREGLYYDAKSKTYYSDTYYDNYEKVARNGVMSMVDIDVANLRRFLRGDFDGRFPTGTPFSNLMGHSLTKDDVPQENGWVLYVSDRRGDANFNGKYDMEDVYGAAPGNDGVLQQGEDVDPVGQYGNGILNTSYGTEAARYRDDTIYADAAAVNDHKYYRRGVRLINGTTVPGIYDSSSAADTRGFTVASENGVYVWGNYNSTGVVTVPSTGNTPYFQYLPFDTALHIPSSIAADAVTILSNAWNDGESFRYPYDLASSSCGPRCATDTTIRFAMLSGDTIASHDGTPNQGGMSPRLNGGVHNFKRFLEHWTGDNLNYAGSLINLFNSRNNNGAFKCCDMVYDPPRRNWVFDSTFLDPTRLPPATPFFQYVQTTGFRRTNN
;
A
#
# COMPACT_ATOMS: atom_id res chain seq x y z
N MET A 1 -60.91 76.85 -1.73
CA MET A 1 -62.15 77.64 -1.72
C MET A 1 -62.28 78.25 -0.33
N GLU A 2 -62.31 79.58 -0.30
CA GLU A 2 -62.82 80.50 0.73
C GLU A 2 -64.00 79.92 1.55
N THR A 3 -64.34 80.30 2.81
CA THR A 3 -64.11 81.47 3.70
C THR A 3 -64.79 81.14 5.05
N GLY A 4 -64.32 81.58 6.24
CA GLY A 4 -64.83 82.76 6.98
C GLY A 4 -65.74 82.38 8.19
N ARG A 5 -65.37 82.67 9.46
CA ARG A 5 -65.82 83.79 10.36
C ARG A 5 -67.30 83.68 10.83
N GLU A 6 -67.77 84.01 12.05
CA GLU A 6 -67.32 84.79 13.22
C GLU A 6 -68.37 84.67 14.39
N ASN A 7 -67.99 85.13 15.60
CA ASN A 7 -68.79 85.84 16.64
C ASN A 7 -69.57 85.16 17.81
N SER A 8 -69.48 85.90 18.94
CA SER A 8 -69.85 85.66 20.36
C SER A 8 -71.25 86.14 20.77
N THR A 9 -71.76 85.75 21.96
CA THR A 9 -72.41 86.64 22.96
C THR A 9 -72.64 85.99 24.35
N ASN A 10 -72.61 86.83 25.41
CA ASN A 10 -72.75 86.62 26.87
C ASN A 10 -74.19 86.36 27.40
N SER A 11 -74.34 85.85 28.66
CA SER A 11 -75.11 86.49 29.77
C SER A 11 -75.17 85.65 31.08
N THR A 12 -75.38 86.32 32.23
CA THR A 12 -75.12 85.98 33.66
C THR A 12 -76.36 85.87 34.58
N LYS A 13 -76.32 85.11 35.71
CA LYS A 13 -76.86 85.42 37.09
C LYS A 13 -76.73 84.21 38.07
N ALA A 14 -76.00 84.27 39.20
CA ALA A 14 -76.36 84.61 40.62
C ALA A 14 -77.21 83.52 41.36
N ALA A 15 -77.05 83.08 42.62
CA ALA A 15 -76.27 83.45 43.81
C ALA A 15 -76.30 82.35 44.93
N ASN A 16 -75.47 82.56 45.97
CA ASN A 16 -75.49 82.09 47.39
C ASN A 16 -74.84 80.77 47.85
N GLU A 17 -73.89 80.96 48.79
CA GLU A 17 -73.11 79.96 49.56
C GLU A 17 -73.86 79.44 50.80
N SER A 18 -73.61 78.17 51.17
CA SER A 18 -73.09 77.83 52.52
C SER A 18 -72.59 76.37 52.59
N SER A 19 -71.26 76.24 52.54
CA SER A 19 -70.36 75.28 53.21
C SER A 19 -70.91 73.98 53.81
N GLU A 20 -70.62 72.85 53.16
CA GLU A 20 -70.24 71.59 53.82
C GLU A 20 -68.74 71.31 53.58
N ARG A 21 -67.88 71.99 54.36
CA ARG A 21 -66.43 71.75 54.38
C ARG A 21 -66.13 70.60 55.36
N GLY A 22 -65.91 69.40 54.83
CA GLY A 22 -65.39 68.27 55.62
C GLY A 22 -65.24 66.96 54.86
N SER A 23 -66.18 66.61 53.98
CA SER A 23 -66.15 65.35 53.21
C SER A 23 -65.27 65.44 51.96
N ALA A 24 -65.22 66.60 51.29
CA ALA A 24 -64.46 66.80 50.06
C ALA A 24 -62.95 66.60 50.22
N ILE A 25 -62.35 67.01 51.35
CA ILE A 25 -60.93 66.78 51.63
C ILE A 25 -60.65 65.30 51.90
N VAL A 26 -61.52 64.61 52.62
CA VAL A 26 -61.34 63.17 52.91
C VAL A 26 -61.49 62.34 51.63
N ILE A 27 -62.48 62.64 50.79
CA ILE A 27 -62.66 62.00 49.47
C ILE A 27 -61.49 62.32 48.55
N ALA A 28 -61.02 63.57 48.49
CA ALA A 28 -59.86 63.95 47.68
C ALA A 28 -58.57 63.25 48.15
N LEU A 29 -58.37 63.09 49.46
CA LEU A 29 -57.25 62.34 50.03
C LEU A 29 -57.35 60.84 49.72
N PHE A 30 -58.54 60.23 49.82
CA PHE A 30 -58.76 58.84 49.42
C PHE A 30 -58.52 58.63 47.92
N VAL A 31 -58.98 59.55 47.07
CA VAL A 31 -58.78 59.50 45.61
C VAL A 31 -57.29 59.70 45.27
N LEU A 32 -56.59 60.64 45.90
CA LEU A 32 -55.14 60.83 45.73
C LEU A 32 -54.32 59.62 46.21
N ALA A 33 -54.73 58.98 47.30
CA ALA A 33 -54.14 57.73 47.77
C ALA A 33 -54.38 56.58 46.77
N LEU A 34 -55.59 56.48 46.20
CA LEU A 34 -55.93 55.49 45.18
C LEU A 34 -55.14 55.70 43.88
N VAL A 35 -55.04 56.95 43.41
CA VAL A 35 -54.28 57.31 42.20
C VAL A 35 -52.79 57.08 42.39
N SER A 36 -52.23 57.37 43.57
CA SER A 36 -50.81 57.10 43.84
C SER A 36 -50.50 55.60 43.94
N VAL A 37 -51.41 54.79 44.49
CA VAL A 37 -51.31 53.32 44.44
C VAL A 37 -51.38 52.78 43.01
N PHE A 38 -52.31 53.27 42.18
CA PHE A 38 -52.40 52.87 40.77
C PHE A 38 -51.16 53.31 39.97
N ALA A 39 -50.64 54.52 40.20
CA ALA A 39 -49.44 55.01 39.55
C ALA A 39 -48.19 54.20 39.96
N ALA A 40 -48.05 53.87 41.25
CA ALA A 40 -46.96 53.02 41.74
C ALA A 40 -47.05 51.60 41.15
N MET A 41 -48.25 51.02 41.05
CA MET A 41 -48.47 49.71 40.43
C MET A 41 -48.16 49.73 38.92
N ALA A 42 -48.55 50.79 38.20
CA ALA A 42 -48.24 50.96 36.79
C ALA A 42 -46.73 51.11 36.55
N MET A 43 -46.03 51.93 37.33
CA MET A 43 -44.57 52.07 37.25
C MET A 43 -43.84 50.76 37.57
N THR A 44 -44.29 50.02 38.59
CA THR A 44 -43.71 48.72 38.94
C THR A 44 -43.90 47.71 37.80
N ARG A 45 -45.07 47.68 37.17
CA ARG A 45 -45.34 46.84 36.00
C ARG A 45 -44.49 47.24 34.80
N THR A 46 -44.39 48.53 34.48
CA THR A 46 -43.56 49.02 33.37
C THR A 46 -42.07 48.76 33.60
N ALA A 47 -41.58 48.93 34.83
CA ALA A 47 -40.20 48.59 35.19
C ALA A 47 -39.94 47.08 35.08
N ALA A 48 -40.88 46.25 35.50
CA ALA A 48 -40.80 44.79 35.35
C ALA A 48 -40.83 44.36 33.88
N GLU A 49 -41.70 44.96 33.05
CA GLU A 49 -41.76 44.71 31.60
C GLU A 49 -40.47 45.18 30.90
N ALA A 50 -39.95 46.35 31.26
CA ALA A 50 -38.68 46.86 30.71
C ALA A 50 -37.47 45.98 31.10
N ALA A 51 -37.43 45.49 32.34
CA ALA A 51 -36.41 44.54 32.78
C ALA A 51 -36.53 43.18 32.07
N ALA A 52 -37.76 42.68 31.89
CA ALA A 52 -38.02 41.44 31.17
C ALA A 52 -37.59 41.54 29.70
N VAL A 53 -37.96 42.63 29.00
CA VAL A 53 -37.55 42.89 27.61
C VAL A 53 -36.03 43.09 27.50
N GLY A 54 -35.42 43.74 28.48
CA GLY A 54 -33.96 43.90 28.56
C GLY A 54 -33.24 42.56 28.65
N ASN A 55 -33.70 41.68 29.55
CA ASN A 55 -33.16 40.32 29.70
C ASN A 55 -33.39 39.47 28.45
N GLU A 56 -34.58 39.54 27.84
CA GLU A 56 -34.89 38.80 26.60
C GLU A 56 -34.00 39.28 25.44
N THR A 57 -33.77 40.60 25.34
CA THR A 57 -32.88 41.17 24.31
C THR A 57 -31.42 40.77 24.54
N ALA A 58 -30.96 40.81 25.79
CA ALA A 58 -29.61 40.37 26.17
C ALA A 58 -29.41 38.88 25.88
N GLU A 59 -30.37 38.03 26.28
CA GLU A 59 -30.38 36.61 26.00
C GLU A 59 -30.35 36.32 24.49
N ALA A 60 -31.18 37.01 23.69
CA ALA A 60 -31.18 36.85 22.24
C ALA A 60 -29.83 37.19 21.62
N ARG A 61 -29.19 38.29 22.03
CA ARG A 61 -27.85 38.68 21.55
C ARG A 61 -26.78 37.67 21.98
N THR A 62 -26.81 37.22 23.23
CA THR A 62 -25.89 36.20 23.77
C THR A 62 -26.07 34.86 23.06
N PHE A 63 -27.30 34.49 22.69
CA PHE A 63 -27.57 33.31 21.88
C PHE A 63 -26.92 33.40 20.49
N TYR A 64 -27.04 34.52 19.79
CA TYR A 64 -26.38 34.69 18.48
C TYR A 64 -24.86 34.72 18.60
N ALA A 65 -24.32 35.30 19.68
CA ALA A 65 -22.89 35.25 19.97
C ALA A 65 -22.40 33.81 20.22
N ALA A 66 -23.15 33.05 21.01
CA ALA A 66 -22.89 31.63 21.25
C ALA A 66 -22.98 30.80 19.96
N GLN A 67 -23.91 31.12 19.07
CA GLN A 67 -24.01 30.47 17.76
C GLN A 67 -22.75 30.76 16.92
N GLY A 68 -22.30 32.01 16.87
CA GLY A 68 -21.06 32.38 16.19
C GLY A 68 -19.84 31.63 16.74
N SER A 69 -19.77 31.45 18.06
CA SER A 69 -18.76 30.63 18.72
C SER A 69 -18.82 29.16 18.29
N LEU A 70 -20.00 28.55 18.33
CA LEU A 70 -20.20 27.16 17.96
C LEU A 70 -19.88 26.90 16.48
N GLU A 71 -20.22 27.81 15.58
CA GLU A 71 -19.86 27.71 14.16
C GLU A 71 -18.34 27.87 13.95
N SER A 72 -17.68 28.77 14.69
CA SER A 72 -16.22 28.90 14.67
C SER A 72 -15.55 27.61 15.13
N MET A 73 -15.99 27.03 16.25
CA MET A 73 -15.49 25.74 16.74
C MET A 73 -15.71 24.62 15.73
N THR A 74 -16.93 24.51 15.18
CA THR A 74 -17.27 23.48 14.17
C THR A 74 -16.39 23.60 12.93
N ARG A 75 -16.21 24.82 12.42
CA ARG A 75 -15.34 25.09 11.27
C ARG A 75 -13.88 24.71 11.57
N ASN A 76 -13.35 25.12 12.72
CA ASN A 76 -11.97 24.85 13.08
C ASN A 76 -11.73 23.35 13.33
N PHE A 77 -12.69 22.66 13.94
CA PHE A 77 -12.66 21.21 14.11
C PHE A 77 -12.73 20.47 12.77
N ASN A 78 -13.63 20.86 11.86
CA ASN A 78 -13.71 20.27 10.53
C ASN A 78 -12.42 20.51 9.71
N LYS A 79 -11.84 21.71 9.81
CA LYS A 79 -10.57 22.04 9.15
C LYS A 79 -9.40 21.16 9.61
N LEU A 80 -9.43 20.66 10.84
CA LEU A 80 -8.39 19.78 11.36
C LEU A 80 -8.29 18.49 10.56
N PHE A 81 -9.43 17.90 10.20
CA PHE A 81 -9.51 16.70 9.36
C PHE A 81 -9.12 16.95 7.90
N GLY A 82 -8.96 18.22 7.51
CA GLY A 82 -8.35 18.60 6.25
C GLY A 82 -6.81 18.51 6.26
N ALA A 83 -6.19 18.32 7.42
CA ALA A 83 -4.73 18.32 7.58
C ALA A 83 -4.19 17.19 8.45
N LYS A 84 -5.04 16.48 9.21
CA LYS A 84 -4.67 15.38 10.10
C LYS A 84 -5.79 14.34 10.17
N LEU A 85 -5.42 13.07 10.29
CA LEU A 85 -6.37 11.96 10.46
C LEU A 85 -7.00 11.93 11.87
N SER A 86 -6.25 12.37 12.87
CA SER A 86 -6.61 12.32 14.29
C SER A 86 -6.30 13.66 14.99
N PRO A 87 -7.25 14.22 15.77
CA PRO A 87 -7.00 15.40 16.60
C PRO A 87 -6.01 15.12 17.75
N THR A 88 -5.05 16.00 17.94
CA THR A 88 -4.11 15.95 19.07
C THR A 88 -4.62 16.78 20.25
N ALA A 89 -4.13 16.55 21.47
CA ALA A 89 -4.52 17.36 22.64
C ALA A 89 -4.22 18.87 22.44
N ALA A 90 -3.13 19.18 21.74
CA ALA A 90 -2.76 20.54 21.39
C ALA A 90 -3.74 21.16 20.36
N ASP A 91 -4.23 20.38 19.40
CA ASP A 91 -5.24 20.87 18.44
C ASP A 91 -6.57 21.17 19.13
N ILE A 92 -6.99 20.30 20.06
CA ILE A 92 -8.19 20.50 20.87
C ILE A 92 -8.06 21.79 21.69
N THR A 93 -6.95 21.93 22.42
CA THR A 93 -6.65 23.14 23.21
C THR A 93 -6.66 24.40 22.34
N LYS A 94 -6.13 24.30 21.12
CA LYS A 94 -6.14 25.43 20.17
C LYS A 94 -7.56 25.83 19.80
N ILE A 95 -8.43 24.87 19.49
CA ILE A 95 -9.84 25.13 19.13
C ILE A 95 -10.60 25.77 20.29
N GLU A 96 -10.39 25.28 21.52
CA GLU A 96 -11.04 25.78 22.75
C GLU A 96 -10.63 27.20 23.16
N ASN A 97 -9.50 27.69 22.64
CA ASN A 97 -8.98 29.02 22.96
C ASN A 97 -9.20 30.06 21.84
N VAL A 98 -9.81 29.69 20.71
CA VAL A 98 -10.06 30.65 19.60
C VAL A 98 -11.30 31.49 19.89
N MET A 99 -11.09 32.77 20.18
CA MET A 99 -12.18 33.74 20.24
C MET A 99 -12.82 33.94 18.85
N PRO A 100 -14.16 33.94 18.74
CA PRO A 100 -14.85 34.21 17.49
C PRO A 100 -14.57 35.65 17.00
N PRO A 101 -14.15 35.84 15.74
CA PRO A 101 -13.86 37.18 15.21
C PRO A 101 -15.09 38.10 15.25
N GLY A 102 -14.91 39.35 15.70
CA GLY A 102 -15.96 40.38 15.62
C GLY A 102 -16.98 40.40 16.77
N LEU A 103 -16.85 39.55 17.80
CA LEU A 103 -17.76 39.51 18.96
C LEU A 103 -17.13 40.10 20.23
N ALA A 104 -16.78 41.39 20.18
CA ALA A 104 -16.30 42.12 21.36
C ALA A 104 -17.44 42.33 22.38
N GLY A 105 -17.16 42.14 23.68
CA GLY A 105 -18.15 42.28 24.76
C GLY A 105 -18.84 40.98 25.20
N TYR A 106 -18.29 39.83 24.79
CA TYR A 106 -18.69 38.51 25.25
C TYR A 106 -17.46 37.72 25.72
N THR A 107 -17.65 36.84 26.70
CA THR A 107 -16.66 35.82 27.07
C THR A 107 -17.15 34.45 26.65
N PHE A 108 -16.23 33.61 26.18
CA PHE A 108 -16.55 32.28 25.65
C PHE A 108 -15.77 31.23 26.45
N ALA A 109 -16.50 30.29 27.06
CA ALA A 109 -15.93 29.05 27.58
C ALA A 109 -16.27 27.92 26.61
N GLN A 110 -15.26 27.41 25.92
CA GLN A 110 -15.40 26.41 24.85
C GLN A 110 -14.80 25.09 25.32
N THR A 111 -15.45 23.97 25.01
CA THR A 111 -14.91 22.63 25.25
C THR A 111 -15.16 21.71 24.06
N VAL A 112 -14.18 20.85 23.75
CA VAL A 112 -14.27 19.83 22.70
C VAL A 112 -13.79 18.50 23.26
N GLY A 113 -14.65 17.48 23.25
CA GLY A 113 -14.29 16.19 23.82
C GLY A 113 -14.99 15.02 23.14
N ARG A 114 -14.39 13.84 23.24
CA ARG A 114 -15.04 12.57 22.90
C ARG A 114 -16.05 12.21 23.99
N THR A 115 -17.25 11.81 23.60
CA THR A 115 -18.32 11.44 24.54
C THR A 115 -18.43 9.94 24.80
N SER A 116 -17.80 9.11 23.96
CA SER A 116 -17.80 7.65 24.11
C SER A 116 -16.57 7.02 23.46
N ALA A 117 -16.34 5.73 23.75
CA ALA A 117 -15.46 4.89 22.93
C ALA A 117 -16.00 4.78 21.50
N SER A 118 -15.10 4.43 20.56
CA SER A 118 -15.48 4.19 19.16
C SER A 118 -16.40 2.99 19.05
N GLU A 119 -17.41 3.08 18.19
CA GLU A 119 -18.40 2.01 17.96
C GLU A 119 -18.50 1.62 16.48
N ASN A 120 -18.89 0.37 16.20
CA ASN A 120 -19.12 -0.12 14.84
C ASN A 120 -20.54 0.25 14.41
N VAL A 121 -20.68 1.01 13.33
CA VAL A 121 -22.00 1.43 12.84
C VAL A 121 -22.13 1.25 11.33
N VAL A 122 -23.24 0.67 10.89
CA VAL A 122 -23.64 0.67 9.48
C VAL A 122 -24.18 2.06 9.12
N LEU A 123 -23.56 2.72 8.15
CA LEU A 123 -23.99 4.03 7.69
C LEU A 123 -25.29 3.92 6.90
N THR A 124 -26.26 4.80 7.17
CA THR A 124 -27.59 4.77 6.51
C THR A 124 -27.76 5.85 5.44
N GLY A 125 -26.85 6.82 5.35
CA GLY A 125 -26.93 7.93 4.41
C GLY A 125 -25.57 8.45 3.95
N GLY A 126 -25.58 9.31 2.95
CA GLY A 126 -24.37 9.84 2.31
C GLY A 126 -23.71 8.87 1.33
N PRO A 127 -22.52 9.24 0.79
CA PRO A 127 -21.80 8.44 -0.22
C PRO A 127 -21.42 7.04 0.28
N TYR A 128 -21.19 6.90 1.59
CA TYR A 128 -20.76 5.65 2.22
C TYR A 128 -21.94 4.78 2.74
N SER A 129 -23.17 5.03 2.27
CA SER A 129 -24.35 4.31 2.76
C SER A 129 -24.24 2.79 2.57
N GLY A 130 -24.58 2.07 3.64
CA GLY A 130 -24.49 0.63 3.82
C GLY A 130 -23.11 0.14 4.26
N LEU A 131 -22.07 0.98 4.30
CA LEU A 131 -20.74 0.57 4.75
C LEU A 131 -20.64 0.59 6.28
N ILE A 132 -19.73 -0.21 6.83
CA ILE A 132 -19.46 -0.28 8.26
C ILE A 132 -18.36 0.74 8.58
N ALA A 133 -18.59 1.57 9.60
CA ALA A 133 -17.66 2.59 10.07
C ALA A 133 -17.28 2.36 11.54
N LEU A 134 -16.03 2.65 11.87
CA LEU A 134 -15.58 2.97 13.23
C LEU A 134 -15.94 4.43 13.51
N ARG A 135 -16.98 4.64 14.32
CA ARG A 135 -17.51 5.97 14.64
C ARG A 135 -16.99 6.46 15.98
N ASP A 136 -16.34 7.62 15.97
CA ASP A 136 -16.07 8.38 17.19
C ASP A 136 -17.16 9.46 17.39
N ASN A 137 -17.71 9.52 18.60
CA ASN A 137 -18.66 10.56 19.00
C ASN A 137 -17.93 11.73 19.67
N TRP A 138 -18.06 12.92 19.11
CA TRP A 138 -17.48 14.17 19.62
C TRP A 138 -18.57 15.16 19.99
N GLN A 139 -18.30 15.97 21.02
CA GLN A 139 -19.17 17.04 21.46
C GLN A 139 -18.40 18.35 21.57
N LEU A 140 -19.00 19.40 21.00
CA LEU A 140 -18.53 20.77 21.07
C LEU A 140 -19.52 21.54 21.93
N VAL A 141 -19.04 22.15 23.02
CA VAL A 141 -19.85 22.99 23.91
C VAL A 141 -19.27 24.38 23.94
N THR A 142 -20.13 25.40 23.88
CA THR A 142 -19.75 26.78 24.14
C THR A 142 -20.72 27.41 25.12
N THR A 143 -20.19 28.01 26.18
CA THR A 143 -20.94 28.84 27.12
C THR A 143 -20.51 30.28 26.89
N THR A 144 -21.44 31.12 26.44
CA THR A 144 -21.18 32.53 26.16
C THR A 144 -21.80 33.37 27.25
N THR A 145 -21.01 34.28 27.83
CA THR A 145 -21.48 35.24 28.84
C THR A 145 -21.36 36.64 28.27
N ASP A 146 -22.42 37.43 28.36
CA ASP A 146 -22.34 38.85 28.03
C ASP A 146 -21.77 39.70 29.18
N ASN A 147 -21.55 40.99 28.94
CA ASN A 147 -21.05 41.92 29.95
C ASN A 147 -22.01 42.15 31.14
N GLN A 148 -23.26 41.69 31.06
CA GLN A 148 -24.27 41.80 32.10
C GLN A 148 -24.43 40.51 32.92
N GLY A 149 -23.70 39.45 32.55
CA GLY A 149 -23.72 38.15 33.22
C GLY A 149 -24.76 37.17 32.66
N VAL A 150 -25.47 37.49 31.59
CA VAL A 150 -26.40 36.58 30.92
C VAL A 150 -25.61 35.48 30.22
N GLN A 151 -25.96 34.22 30.49
CA GLN A 151 -25.28 33.05 29.95
C GLN A 151 -26.17 32.25 29.01
N VAL A 152 -25.61 31.86 27.86
CA VAL A 152 -26.24 30.89 26.96
C VAL A 152 -25.23 29.79 26.66
N GLN A 153 -25.63 28.53 26.87
CA GLN A 153 -24.85 27.37 26.51
C GLN A 153 -25.44 26.68 25.28
N LEU A 154 -24.59 26.45 24.28
CA LEU A 154 -24.93 25.68 23.09
C LEU A 154 -24.02 24.46 22.98
N THR A 155 -24.60 23.36 22.49
CA THR A 155 -23.91 22.09 22.30
C THR A 155 -24.18 21.55 20.90
N ARG A 156 -23.13 21.05 20.24
CA ARG A 156 -23.21 20.33 18.96
C ARG A 156 -22.50 18.98 19.06
N ASN A 157 -23.16 17.94 18.57
CA ASN A 157 -22.54 16.62 18.44
C ASN A 157 -22.02 16.43 17.00
N VAL A 158 -20.83 15.85 16.89
CA VAL A 158 -20.13 15.55 15.64
C VAL A 158 -19.73 14.08 15.66
N LEU A 159 -19.97 13.40 14.55
CA LEU A 159 -19.56 12.03 14.31
C LEU A 159 -18.36 12.02 13.37
N ASN A 160 -17.27 11.37 13.77
CA ASN A 160 -16.17 11.06 12.88
C ASN A 160 -16.25 9.58 12.48
N ASN A 161 -16.70 9.30 11.27
CA ASN A 161 -16.82 7.94 10.75
C ASN A 161 -15.55 7.57 9.96
N ARG A 162 -14.85 6.53 10.39
CA ARG A 162 -13.70 5.95 9.68
C ARG A 162 -14.15 4.64 9.02
N ILE A 163 -14.09 4.55 7.71
CA ILE A 163 -14.62 3.42 6.94
C ILE A 163 -13.47 2.61 6.33
N PRO A 164 -13.20 1.37 6.78
CA PRO A 164 -12.10 0.57 6.25
C PRO A 164 -12.28 0.24 4.77
N ILE A 165 -11.23 0.33 3.97
CA ILE A 165 -11.30 0.05 2.52
C ILE A 165 -11.47 -1.44 2.21
N PHE A 166 -10.94 -2.35 3.03
CA PHE A 166 -11.00 -3.79 2.79
C PHE A 166 -12.39 -4.42 2.98
N GLN A 167 -13.42 -3.64 3.32
CA GLN A 167 -14.81 -4.11 3.25
C GLN A 167 -15.35 -4.20 1.81
N PHE A 168 -14.66 -3.60 0.85
CA PHE A 168 -14.92 -3.79 -0.57
C PHE A 168 -14.34 -5.12 -1.01
N GLY A 169 -15.11 -5.84 -1.81
CA GLY A 169 -14.60 -6.97 -2.55
C GLY A 169 -13.64 -6.51 -3.65
N ILE A 170 -14.07 -5.50 -4.40
CA ILE A 170 -13.31 -4.86 -5.47
C ILE A 170 -13.48 -3.34 -5.33
N PHE A 171 -12.38 -2.59 -5.28
CA PHE A 171 -12.38 -1.13 -5.32
C PHE A 171 -11.31 -0.66 -6.28
N TYR A 172 -11.66 0.23 -7.21
CA TYR A 172 -10.72 0.88 -8.11
C TYR A 172 -10.83 2.39 -7.94
N ASP A 173 -9.71 3.07 -7.74
CA ASP A 173 -9.65 4.53 -7.79
C ASP A 173 -9.71 5.06 -9.24
N ASP A 174 -9.33 4.22 -10.20
CA ASP A 174 -9.44 4.46 -11.65
C ASP A 174 -10.60 3.65 -12.27
N ASP A 175 -10.66 3.58 -13.61
CA ASP A 175 -11.55 2.71 -14.35
C ASP A 175 -11.38 1.23 -13.94
N LEU A 176 -12.49 0.57 -13.64
CA LEU A 176 -12.54 -0.87 -13.43
C LEU A 176 -12.83 -1.59 -14.75
N GLU A 177 -12.11 -2.66 -15.01
CA GLU A 177 -12.13 -3.39 -16.27
C GLU A 177 -12.35 -4.91 -16.06
N LEU A 178 -13.22 -5.51 -16.87
CA LEU A 178 -13.46 -6.96 -16.90
C LEU A 178 -13.80 -7.42 -18.32
N PHE A 179 -12.93 -8.23 -18.93
CA PHE A 179 -13.04 -8.61 -20.35
C PHE A 179 -12.96 -10.11 -20.55
N ARG A 180 -14.06 -10.73 -20.97
CA ARG A 180 -14.12 -12.16 -21.30
C ARG A 180 -13.42 -13.06 -20.27
N PRO A 181 -13.62 -12.87 -18.96
CA PRO A 181 -13.10 -13.84 -18.03
C PRO A 181 -13.78 -15.20 -18.29
N PRO A 182 -13.13 -16.33 -17.97
CA PRO A 182 -13.83 -17.56 -17.57
C PRO A 182 -14.86 -17.28 -16.47
N LEU A 183 -15.52 -18.31 -15.91
CA LEU A 183 -16.46 -18.10 -14.81
C LEU A 183 -15.86 -17.18 -13.75
N PHE A 184 -16.45 -16.00 -13.60
CA PHE A 184 -16.03 -15.01 -12.62
C PHE A 184 -17.22 -14.70 -11.73
N SER A 185 -17.23 -15.33 -10.56
CA SER A 185 -18.15 -14.98 -9.49
C SER A 185 -17.37 -14.22 -8.43
N PHE A 186 -17.94 -13.16 -7.86
CA PHE A 186 -17.28 -12.43 -6.78
C PHE A 186 -18.29 -11.97 -5.73
N GLY A 187 -17.97 -12.31 -4.47
CA GLY A 187 -18.67 -11.85 -3.27
C GLY A 187 -18.26 -10.44 -2.88
N GLY A 188 -19.08 -9.73 -2.10
CA GLY A 188 -18.72 -8.41 -1.59
C GLY A 188 -18.89 -7.26 -2.59
N ARG A 189 -18.73 -6.03 -2.10
CA ARG A 189 -19.07 -4.81 -2.86
C ARG A 189 -18.05 -4.51 -3.95
N VAL A 190 -18.54 -4.02 -5.09
CA VAL A 190 -17.72 -3.60 -6.23
C VAL A 190 -17.91 -2.10 -6.46
N HIS A 191 -16.81 -1.37 -6.51
CA HIS A 191 -16.81 0.08 -6.74
C HIS A 191 -15.67 0.52 -7.66
N SER A 192 -15.95 1.50 -8.50
CA SER A 192 -14.93 2.27 -9.24
C SER A 192 -15.19 3.76 -9.07
N ASN A 193 -14.16 4.53 -8.72
CA ASN A 193 -14.16 6.00 -8.79
C ASN A 193 -14.04 6.50 -10.24
N GLY A 194 -13.69 5.61 -11.19
CA GLY A 194 -13.79 5.83 -12.62
C GLY A 194 -15.08 5.27 -13.22
N ASN A 195 -14.95 4.74 -14.44
CA ASN A 195 -15.96 3.98 -15.15
C ASN A 195 -15.82 2.48 -14.85
N PHE A 196 -16.88 1.70 -15.07
CA PHE A 196 -16.80 0.24 -15.04
C PHE A 196 -17.10 -0.34 -16.42
N PHE A 197 -16.06 -0.85 -17.09
CA PHE A 197 -16.16 -1.60 -18.33
C PHE A 197 -16.34 -3.08 -18.05
N ILE A 198 -17.45 -3.66 -18.51
CA ILE A 198 -17.77 -5.06 -18.27
C ILE A 198 -18.21 -5.77 -19.55
N SER A 199 -17.53 -6.88 -19.84
CA SER A 199 -17.89 -7.79 -20.92
C SER A 199 -17.74 -9.23 -20.43
N PRO A 200 -18.84 -9.99 -20.26
CA PRO A 200 -18.75 -11.36 -19.76
C PRO A 200 -18.11 -12.30 -20.80
N GLY A 201 -17.51 -13.39 -20.33
CA GLY A 201 -17.13 -14.53 -21.17
C GLY A 201 -18.32 -15.45 -21.46
N SER A 202 -18.03 -16.63 -22.03
CA SER A 202 -19.05 -17.66 -22.28
C SER A 202 -19.60 -18.28 -21.00
N GLU A 203 -18.84 -18.34 -19.91
CA GLU A 203 -19.30 -18.94 -18.64
C GLU A 203 -20.08 -17.96 -17.74
N GLY A 204 -19.91 -16.66 -17.99
CA GLY A 204 -20.64 -15.58 -17.34
C GLY A 204 -19.93 -14.96 -16.14
N VAL A 205 -20.47 -13.81 -15.73
CA VAL A 205 -19.98 -12.98 -14.63
C VAL A 205 -21.10 -12.80 -13.61
N TYR A 206 -20.81 -13.04 -12.34
CA TYR A 206 -21.78 -13.02 -11.25
C TYR A 206 -21.29 -12.11 -10.12
N PHE A 207 -22.05 -11.06 -9.83
CA PHE A 207 -21.82 -10.20 -8.67
C PHE A 207 -22.85 -10.49 -7.60
N ASP A 208 -22.37 -10.93 -6.44
CA ASP A 208 -23.21 -11.32 -5.33
C ASP A 208 -23.60 -10.14 -4.41
N SER A 209 -23.10 -8.93 -4.70
CA SER A 209 -23.37 -7.72 -3.93
C SER A 209 -23.51 -6.49 -4.83
N ARG A 210 -23.53 -5.31 -4.20
CA ARG A 210 -23.68 -4.01 -4.85
C ARG A 210 -22.51 -3.70 -5.78
N VAL A 211 -22.84 -3.24 -6.99
CA VAL A 211 -21.96 -2.78 -8.06
C VAL A 211 -22.21 -1.31 -8.31
N THR A 212 -21.18 -0.48 -8.14
CA THR A 212 -21.27 0.98 -8.24
C THR A 212 -20.13 1.56 -9.05
N ALA A 213 -20.40 2.65 -9.79
CA ALA A 213 -19.37 3.45 -10.46
C ALA A 213 -19.65 4.95 -10.26
N HIS A 214 -18.62 5.73 -9.95
CA HIS A 214 -18.72 7.19 -9.86
C HIS A 214 -19.04 7.81 -11.22
N LYS A 215 -18.49 7.27 -12.31
CA LYS A 215 -18.81 7.69 -13.68
C LYS A 215 -19.83 6.73 -14.31
N GLU A 216 -19.48 6.10 -15.42
CA GLU A 216 -20.39 5.31 -16.24
C GLU A 216 -20.12 3.79 -16.10
N ILE A 217 -21.19 3.00 -16.16
CA ILE A 217 -21.14 1.53 -16.36
C ILE A 217 -21.34 1.24 -17.85
N VAL A 218 -20.35 0.62 -18.47
CA VAL A 218 -20.23 0.38 -19.91
C VAL A 218 -20.20 -1.12 -20.19
N SER A 219 -21.11 -1.62 -21.04
CA SER A 219 -21.26 -3.06 -21.30
C SER A 219 -21.34 -3.48 -22.77
N GLN A 220 -21.23 -2.52 -23.71
CA GLN A 220 -21.24 -2.79 -25.15
C GLN A 220 -19.89 -2.54 -25.83
N THR A 221 -18.92 -2.02 -25.09
CA THR A 221 -17.62 -1.63 -25.61
C THR A 221 -16.58 -1.82 -24.53
N TRP A 222 -15.41 -2.31 -24.91
CA TRP A 222 -14.27 -2.44 -24.02
C TRP A 222 -13.53 -1.11 -23.92
N ARG A 223 -12.65 -0.96 -22.92
CA ARG A 223 -11.85 0.27 -22.72
C ARG A 223 -10.97 0.62 -23.93
N ASN A 224 -10.55 -0.37 -24.72
CA ASN A 224 -9.80 -0.18 -25.96
C ASN A 224 -10.69 0.03 -27.22
N GLY A 225 -12.01 0.13 -27.06
CA GLY A 225 -12.97 0.33 -28.16
C GLY A 225 -13.48 -0.92 -28.87
N TYR A 226 -13.08 -2.12 -28.45
CA TYR A 226 -13.61 -3.35 -29.03
C TYR A 226 -15.10 -3.55 -28.70
N THR A 227 -15.93 -3.87 -29.71
CA THR A 227 -17.38 -4.05 -29.56
C THR A 227 -17.88 -5.46 -29.92
N GLY A 228 -17.00 -6.40 -30.26
CA GLY A 228 -17.41 -7.72 -30.77
C GLY A 228 -18.23 -8.57 -29.79
N ASP A 229 -18.20 -8.23 -28.50
CA ASP A 229 -18.98 -8.87 -27.43
C ASP A 229 -20.24 -8.10 -27.02
N SER A 230 -20.63 -7.06 -27.77
CA SER A 230 -21.75 -6.18 -27.38
C SER A 230 -23.12 -6.87 -27.31
N SER A 231 -23.22 -8.14 -27.71
CA SER A 231 -24.42 -8.97 -27.60
C SER A 231 -24.37 -10.01 -26.47
N ASN A 232 -23.24 -10.17 -25.76
CA ASN A 232 -23.10 -11.18 -24.72
C ASN A 232 -23.83 -10.76 -23.43
N ASN A 233 -24.91 -11.47 -23.09
CA ASN A 233 -25.79 -11.14 -21.98
C ASN A 233 -25.53 -11.95 -20.70
N ARG A 234 -24.36 -12.58 -20.55
CA ARG A 234 -24.04 -13.44 -19.40
C ARG A 234 -23.50 -12.69 -18.17
N THR A 235 -24.02 -11.49 -17.90
CA THR A 235 -23.72 -10.76 -16.66
C THR A 235 -24.92 -10.83 -15.72
N TYR A 236 -24.67 -11.16 -14.46
CA TYR A 236 -25.70 -11.29 -13.44
C TYR A 236 -25.29 -10.52 -12.18
N ILE A 237 -26.25 -9.81 -11.60
CA ILE A 237 -26.07 -9.06 -10.35
C ILE A 237 -27.22 -9.42 -9.42
N LYS A 238 -26.91 -9.74 -8.16
CA LYS A 238 -27.96 -9.96 -7.15
C LYS A 238 -28.67 -8.64 -6.85
N ASN A 239 -29.99 -8.65 -6.93
CA ASN A 239 -30.80 -7.54 -6.41
C ASN A 239 -30.76 -7.52 -4.86
N ALA A 240 -31.39 -6.52 -4.24
CA ALA A 240 -31.37 -6.37 -2.77
C ALA A 240 -32.00 -7.57 -2.03
N SER A 241 -32.89 -8.32 -2.69
CA SER A 241 -33.48 -9.55 -2.17
C SER A 241 -32.59 -10.81 -2.35
N GLY A 242 -31.38 -10.67 -2.90
CA GLY A 242 -30.43 -11.77 -3.10
C GLY A 242 -30.69 -12.63 -4.35
N VAL A 243 -31.58 -12.20 -5.25
CA VAL A 243 -31.91 -12.92 -6.48
C VAL A 243 -31.05 -12.41 -7.64
N ASN A 244 -30.39 -13.33 -8.36
CA ASN A 244 -29.64 -12.99 -9.57
C ASN A 244 -30.57 -12.39 -10.64
N LYS A 245 -30.28 -11.17 -11.07
CA LYS A 245 -30.91 -10.50 -12.20
C LYS A 245 -29.92 -10.39 -13.35
N GLN A 246 -30.38 -10.64 -14.56
CA GLN A 246 -29.55 -10.52 -15.76
C GLN A 246 -29.34 -9.04 -16.11
N PHE A 247 -28.11 -8.66 -16.37
CA PHE A 247 -27.72 -7.34 -16.87
C PHE A 247 -27.42 -7.46 -18.36
N TYR A 248 -28.34 -6.95 -19.19
CA TYR A 248 -28.18 -7.00 -20.63
C TYR A 248 -27.18 -5.95 -21.12
N PRO A 249 -26.45 -6.19 -22.24
CA PRO A 249 -25.51 -5.21 -22.78
C PRO A 249 -26.16 -3.85 -23.09
N THR A 250 -27.41 -3.86 -23.56
CA THR A 250 -28.16 -2.62 -23.85
C THR A 250 -28.67 -1.90 -22.60
N TRP A 251 -28.37 -2.41 -21.41
CA TRP A 251 -28.73 -1.80 -20.13
C TRP A 251 -27.58 -1.00 -19.51
N GLY A 252 -26.42 -0.90 -20.17
CA GLY A 252 -25.35 0.01 -19.75
C GLY A 252 -25.85 1.44 -19.53
N SER A 253 -25.22 2.17 -18.62
CA SER A 253 -25.55 3.59 -18.38
C SER A 253 -25.25 4.48 -19.59
N VAL A 254 -24.42 3.97 -20.50
CA VAL A 254 -24.11 4.46 -21.83
C VAL A 254 -24.17 3.30 -22.83
N LEU A 255 -24.43 3.64 -24.09
CA LEU A 255 -24.53 2.74 -25.23
C LEU A 255 -23.40 3.06 -26.23
N ASN A 256 -22.99 2.08 -27.02
CA ASN A 256 -21.92 2.26 -28.03
C ASN A 256 -22.38 2.98 -29.30
N SER A 257 -23.68 3.25 -29.42
CA SER A 257 -24.31 3.97 -30.52
C SER A 257 -25.53 4.75 -30.00
N GLY A 258 -25.82 5.90 -30.61
CA GLY A 258 -26.93 6.75 -30.19
C GLY A 258 -26.93 8.10 -30.91
N GLY A 259 -28.05 8.84 -30.80
CA GLY A 259 -28.23 10.15 -31.43
C GLY A 259 -27.85 11.37 -30.57
N GLY A 260 -27.14 11.16 -29.45
CA GLY A 260 -26.75 12.23 -28.50
C GLY A 260 -25.25 12.57 -28.56
N PRO A 261 -24.76 13.51 -27.73
CA PRO A 261 -23.33 13.78 -27.62
C PRO A 261 -22.60 12.60 -26.97
N ASN A 262 -21.38 12.34 -27.44
CA ASN A 262 -20.47 11.36 -26.82
C ASN A 262 -20.09 11.85 -25.41
N VAL A 263 -20.43 11.07 -24.37
CA VAL A 263 -20.15 11.43 -22.97
C VAL A 263 -18.65 11.41 -22.66
N PHE A 264 -17.87 10.70 -23.47
CA PHE A 264 -16.42 10.58 -23.34
C PHE A 264 -15.64 11.52 -24.26
N ALA A 265 -16.31 12.45 -24.94
CA ALA A 265 -15.66 13.33 -25.94
C ALA A 265 -14.50 14.18 -25.40
N SER A 266 -14.41 14.38 -24.08
CA SER A 266 -13.32 15.12 -23.45
C SER A 266 -12.02 14.32 -23.28
N ASN A 267 -12.06 12.99 -23.45
CA ASN A 267 -10.89 12.13 -23.37
C ASN A 267 -10.72 11.37 -24.70
N PRO A 268 -9.69 11.70 -25.52
CA PRO A 268 -9.48 11.06 -26.82
C PRO A 268 -9.15 9.56 -26.69
N ASP A 269 -8.55 9.12 -25.58
CA ASP A 269 -8.23 7.71 -25.31
C ASP A 269 -9.43 6.90 -24.78
N MET A 270 -10.65 7.46 -24.82
CA MET A 270 -11.87 6.75 -24.47
C MET A 270 -12.69 6.37 -25.70
N PRO A 271 -13.29 5.16 -25.74
CA PRO A 271 -14.19 4.80 -26.82
C PRO A 271 -15.47 5.66 -26.77
N PRO A 272 -16.15 5.90 -27.90
CA PRO A 272 -17.38 6.67 -27.91
C PRO A 272 -18.50 5.99 -27.12
N GLY A 273 -19.22 6.78 -26.31
CA GLY A 273 -20.34 6.31 -25.49
C GLY A 273 -21.46 7.35 -25.44
N TYR A 274 -22.70 6.90 -25.57
CA TYR A 274 -23.89 7.75 -25.65
C TYR A 274 -24.84 7.45 -24.49
N LYS A 275 -25.33 8.48 -23.78
CA LYS A 275 -26.19 8.29 -22.60
C LYS A 275 -27.40 7.40 -22.91
N ASN A 276 -27.61 6.37 -22.09
CA ASN A 276 -28.78 5.51 -22.19
C ASN A 276 -30.01 6.18 -21.52
N PRO A 277 -31.07 6.54 -22.26
CA PRO A 277 -32.27 7.17 -21.69
C PRO A 277 -33.07 6.22 -20.78
N SER A 278 -32.92 4.90 -20.97
CA SER A 278 -33.64 3.87 -20.21
C SER A 278 -32.88 3.38 -18.97
N TRP A 279 -31.70 3.94 -18.66
CA TRP A 279 -30.87 3.49 -17.54
C TRP A 279 -31.63 3.46 -16.20
N ALA A 280 -32.43 4.48 -15.90
CA ALA A 280 -33.13 4.58 -14.61
C ALA A 280 -34.14 3.44 -14.40
N SER A 281 -34.89 3.06 -15.45
CA SER A 281 -35.85 1.95 -15.36
C SER A 281 -35.16 0.58 -15.39
N GLN A 282 -34.06 0.44 -16.14
CA GLN A 282 -33.30 -0.80 -16.24
C GLN A 282 -32.52 -1.11 -14.95
N SER A 283 -31.85 -0.11 -14.36
CA SER A 283 -31.10 -0.27 -13.11
C SER A 283 -32.00 -0.49 -11.89
N ALA A 284 -33.26 -0.02 -11.93
CA ALA A 284 -34.24 -0.24 -10.86
C ALA A 284 -34.56 -1.72 -10.61
N VAL A 285 -34.39 -2.59 -11.62
CA VAL A 285 -34.59 -4.06 -11.49
C VAL A 285 -33.63 -4.69 -10.46
N PHE A 286 -32.53 -4.01 -10.16
CA PHE A 286 -31.51 -4.46 -9.20
C PHE A 286 -31.71 -3.88 -7.80
N ASP A 287 -32.81 -3.17 -7.53
CA ASP A 287 -33.17 -2.64 -6.20
C ASP A 287 -32.05 -1.79 -5.54
N GLY A 288 -31.35 -0.99 -6.35
CA GLY A 288 -30.25 -0.14 -5.88
C GLY A 288 -28.87 -0.83 -5.79
N ASN A 289 -28.79 -2.13 -6.11
CA ASN A 289 -27.51 -2.84 -6.17
C ASN A 289 -26.70 -2.58 -7.44
N LEU A 290 -27.27 -1.94 -8.47
CA LEU A 290 -26.55 -1.50 -9.66
C LEU A 290 -26.73 0.01 -9.83
N GLN A 291 -25.65 0.78 -9.73
CA GLN A 291 -25.71 2.24 -9.82
C GLN A 291 -24.49 2.83 -10.53
N ALA A 292 -24.74 3.75 -11.47
CA ALA A 292 -23.74 4.60 -12.10
C ALA A 292 -23.95 6.03 -11.59
N ARG A 293 -22.94 6.90 -11.76
CA ARG A 293 -23.00 8.31 -11.37
C ARG A 293 -23.20 8.51 -9.86
N VAL A 294 -22.66 7.59 -9.04
CA VAL A 294 -22.66 7.75 -7.58
C VAL A 294 -21.60 8.77 -7.14
N ALA A 295 -21.61 9.20 -5.89
CA ALA A 295 -20.56 10.07 -5.37
C ALA A 295 -19.22 9.33 -5.28
N GLU A 296 -18.12 10.02 -5.60
CA GLU A 296 -16.76 9.51 -5.51
C GLU A 296 -16.36 9.23 -4.05
N LEU A 297 -15.63 8.15 -3.82
CA LEU A 297 -15.15 7.76 -2.50
C LEU A 297 -13.66 8.09 -2.39
N ARG A 298 -13.30 9.08 -1.58
CA ARG A 298 -11.93 9.61 -1.51
C ARG A 298 -11.25 9.29 -0.19
N LEU A 299 -10.05 8.71 -0.27
CA LEU A 299 -9.18 8.55 0.88
C LEU A 299 -8.69 9.93 1.38
N PRO A 300 -8.38 10.05 2.69
CA PRO A 300 -7.89 11.30 3.28
C PRO A 300 -6.66 11.87 2.58
N LEU A 301 -5.81 11.01 2.01
CA LEU A 301 -4.64 11.46 1.26
C LEU A 301 -5.05 12.47 0.18
N LYS A 302 -6.08 12.17 -0.63
CA LYS A 302 -6.63 13.07 -1.68
C LYS A 302 -7.25 14.41 -1.20
N VAL A 303 -7.16 14.74 0.09
CA VAL A 303 -7.56 16.06 0.60
C VAL A 303 -6.62 17.15 0.07
N ASN A 304 -5.32 16.87 0.02
CA ASN A 304 -4.40 17.72 -0.69
C ASN A 304 -4.60 17.43 -2.17
N ALA A 305 -4.82 18.50 -2.94
CA ALA A 305 -4.76 18.34 -4.38
C ALA A 305 -3.42 17.66 -4.73
N ASN A 306 -2.29 17.98 -4.05
CA ASN A 306 -0.92 17.52 -4.36
C ASN A 306 -0.41 16.26 -3.63
N SER A 307 -1.26 15.31 -3.19
CA SER A 307 -0.79 13.94 -2.77
C SER A 307 -1.31 12.76 -3.62
N ASP A 308 -0.39 11.97 -4.20
CA ASP A 308 -0.71 10.81 -5.05
C ASP A 308 -1.00 9.60 -4.17
N LEU A 309 -1.94 8.73 -4.55
CA LEU A 309 -2.20 7.54 -3.75
C LEU A 309 -1.02 6.56 -3.74
N ILE A 310 -0.17 6.56 -4.76
CA ILE A 310 1.05 5.75 -4.77
C ILE A 310 2.07 6.20 -3.73
N ASP A 311 2.03 7.45 -3.26
CA ASP A 311 2.90 7.89 -2.16
C ASP A 311 2.72 7.01 -0.93
N MET A 312 1.53 6.42 -0.73
CA MET A 312 1.26 5.56 0.41
C MET A 312 2.23 4.35 0.50
N ILE A 313 2.79 3.88 -0.61
CA ILE A 313 3.78 2.79 -0.64
C ILE A 313 5.23 3.25 -0.83
N LYS A 314 5.49 4.54 -1.12
CA LYS A 314 6.86 5.09 -1.27
C LYS A 314 7.50 5.40 0.09
N ARG A 315 8.83 5.57 0.10
CA ARG A 315 9.59 5.98 1.31
C ARG A 315 9.08 7.30 1.88
N GLY A 316 9.17 7.44 3.21
CA GLY A 316 8.92 8.68 3.92
C GLY A 316 9.94 9.77 3.58
N LYS A 317 9.54 11.02 3.81
CA LYS A 317 10.37 12.21 3.60
C LYS A 317 10.47 13.05 4.87
N GLU A 318 11.54 12.86 5.63
CA GLU A 318 11.84 13.60 6.86
C GLU A 318 13.04 14.56 6.68
N GLU A 319 12.89 15.79 7.19
CA GLU A 319 13.98 16.78 7.18
C GLU A 319 15.19 16.29 8.01
N PRO A 320 16.44 16.57 7.56
CA PRO A 320 17.63 16.22 8.33
C PRO A 320 17.68 16.86 9.72
N GLY A 321 17.69 16.01 10.76
CA GLY A 321 17.99 16.40 12.14
C GLY A 321 19.44 16.13 12.53
N SER A 322 19.74 16.20 13.83
CA SER A 322 21.06 15.82 14.37
C SER A 322 21.40 14.34 14.20
N THR A 323 20.39 13.50 13.96
CA THR A 323 20.51 12.06 13.73
C THR A 323 20.44 11.68 12.25
N GLY A 324 20.37 12.67 11.34
CA GLY A 324 20.13 12.48 9.90
C GLY A 324 18.67 12.65 9.49
N GLY A 325 18.42 12.67 8.19
CA GLY A 325 17.10 12.69 7.54
C GLY A 325 17.16 12.03 6.16
N ASP A 326 16.21 12.36 5.31
CA ASP A 326 16.03 11.70 4.02
C ASP A 326 16.48 12.57 2.83
N LEU A 327 16.74 11.93 1.70
CA LEU A 327 16.88 12.58 0.40
C LEU A 327 15.56 12.50 -0.38
N VAL A 328 15.38 13.42 -1.31
CA VAL A 328 14.24 13.45 -2.22
C VAL A 328 14.70 13.79 -3.64
N ASN A 329 14.04 13.22 -4.63
CA ASN A 329 14.10 13.74 -6.00
C ASN A 329 13.11 14.89 -6.12
N ASN A 330 13.64 16.10 -6.31
CA ASN A 330 12.88 17.30 -6.62
C ASN A 330 13.15 17.71 -8.07
N ALA A 331 12.24 17.39 -8.98
CA ALA A 331 12.32 17.73 -10.40
C ALA A 331 13.65 17.32 -11.08
N GLY A 332 14.15 16.11 -10.79
CA GLY A 332 15.38 15.55 -11.33
C GLY A 332 16.63 15.83 -10.50
N THR A 333 16.54 16.66 -9.46
CA THR A 333 17.65 16.94 -8.54
C THR A 333 17.49 16.13 -7.26
N ILE A 334 18.52 15.35 -6.91
CA ILE A 334 18.57 14.65 -5.62
C ILE A 334 19.11 15.62 -4.57
N GLU A 335 18.28 15.96 -3.59
CA GLU A 335 18.62 16.91 -2.53
C GLU A 335 18.08 16.46 -1.16
N PRO A 336 18.57 17.02 -0.04
CA PRO A 336 17.99 16.78 1.27
C PRO A 336 16.54 17.24 1.33
N VAL A 337 15.71 16.49 2.06
CA VAL A 337 14.35 16.92 2.36
C VAL A 337 14.36 18.25 3.12
N SER A 338 13.48 19.16 2.71
CA SER A 338 13.31 20.49 3.28
C SER A 338 11.87 20.71 3.73
N ALA A 339 11.60 21.85 4.37
CA ALA A 339 10.26 22.19 4.85
C ALA A 339 9.18 22.20 3.75
N THR A 340 9.57 22.36 2.48
CA THR A 340 8.65 22.35 1.34
C THR A 340 8.51 20.98 0.67
N THR A 341 9.50 20.09 0.83
CA THR A 341 9.50 18.75 0.19
C THR A 341 9.18 17.61 1.16
N LYS A 342 9.14 17.89 2.48
CA LYS A 342 8.72 16.92 3.49
C LYS A 342 7.26 16.53 3.33
N ASP A 343 6.94 15.34 3.84
CA ASP A 343 5.56 14.89 3.87
C ASP A 343 4.70 15.78 4.78
N ASP A 344 3.48 16.10 4.32
CA ASP A 344 2.46 16.65 5.19
C ASP A 344 2.00 15.60 6.24
N ALA A 345 1.25 16.03 7.25
CA ALA A 345 0.85 15.14 8.35
C ALA A 345 -0.08 13.98 7.94
N ILE A 346 -0.90 14.14 6.89
CA ILE A 346 -1.72 13.05 6.36
C ILE A 346 -0.82 12.07 5.60
N THR A 347 -0.02 12.57 4.66
CA THR A 347 0.88 11.74 3.85
C THR A 347 1.83 10.94 4.74
N LYS A 348 2.50 11.61 5.70
CA LYS A 348 3.39 10.98 6.68
C LYS A 348 2.69 9.87 7.47
N GLY A 349 1.44 10.12 7.87
CA GLY A 349 0.64 9.18 8.65
C GLY A 349 0.07 8.02 7.84
N GLU A 350 -0.14 8.18 6.53
CA GLU A 350 -0.66 7.13 5.64
C GLU A 350 0.43 6.23 5.06
N ARG A 351 1.66 6.72 4.85
CA ARG A 351 2.77 5.91 4.30
C ARG A 351 3.02 4.63 5.08
N TYR A 352 3.05 3.50 4.38
CA TYR A 352 3.38 2.20 4.96
C TYR A 352 4.81 2.16 5.52
N SER A 353 5.75 2.92 4.96
CA SER A 353 7.13 3.02 5.44
C SER A 353 7.28 3.58 6.85
N ASN A 354 6.22 4.22 7.36
CA ASN A 354 6.18 4.87 8.67
C ASN A 354 5.33 4.07 9.68
N LYS A 355 4.67 2.98 9.27
CA LYS A 355 3.78 2.22 10.17
C LYS A 355 4.60 1.36 11.14
N ASN A 356 3.97 1.03 12.27
CA ASN A 356 4.61 0.24 13.32
C ASN A 356 5.06 -1.14 12.81
N GLY A 357 6.34 -1.45 12.98
CA GLY A 357 6.91 -2.73 12.59
C GLY A 357 8.37 -2.61 12.15
N ILE A 358 8.69 -3.18 11.00
CA ILE A 358 10.06 -3.32 10.49
C ILE A 358 10.15 -2.72 9.09
N ARG A 359 11.20 -1.93 8.87
CA ARG A 359 11.55 -1.37 7.57
C ARG A 359 12.88 -1.93 7.09
N VAL A 360 12.89 -2.50 5.88
CA VAL A 360 14.07 -2.98 5.16
C VAL A 360 14.29 -2.05 3.97
N SER A 361 15.47 -1.46 3.86
CA SER A 361 15.80 -0.51 2.80
C SER A 361 17.15 -0.84 2.17
N LEU A 362 17.17 -0.91 0.84
CA LEU A 362 18.40 -1.02 0.05
C LEU A 362 18.57 0.20 -0.86
N ALA A 363 19.80 0.64 -1.04
CA ALA A 363 20.09 1.80 -1.88
C ALA A 363 21.51 1.75 -2.43
N ASP A 364 21.75 2.56 -3.46
CA ASP A 364 23.06 2.66 -4.12
C ASP A 364 24.11 3.45 -3.30
N LYS A 365 23.68 4.20 -2.28
CA LYS A 365 24.55 5.00 -1.40
C LYS A 365 24.02 5.03 0.04
N LYS A 366 24.90 5.34 0.99
CA LYS A 366 24.55 5.42 2.41
C LYS A 366 23.53 6.52 2.68
N GLU A 367 23.74 7.72 2.14
CA GLU A 367 22.85 8.88 2.29
C GLU A 367 21.45 8.67 1.67
N MET A 368 21.32 7.70 0.76
CA MET A 368 20.03 7.33 0.15
C MET A 368 19.22 6.35 1.01
N LEU A 369 19.78 5.83 2.10
CA LEU A 369 19.02 5.07 3.09
C LEU A 369 18.20 6.02 3.98
N PRO A 370 17.02 5.59 4.47
CA PRO A 370 16.19 6.44 5.33
C PRO A 370 16.93 6.93 6.57
N GLY A 371 16.85 8.22 6.87
CA GLY A 371 17.48 8.85 8.03
C GLY A 371 19.01 8.94 7.98
N CYS A 372 19.64 8.68 6.83
CA CYS A 372 21.10 8.61 6.71
C CYS A 372 21.74 9.82 6.01
N ALA A 373 20.97 10.85 5.65
CA ALA A 373 21.47 12.07 5.00
C ALA A 373 21.60 13.25 5.99
N LEU A 374 22.66 14.04 5.84
CA LEU A 374 22.81 15.35 6.50
C LEU A 374 22.13 16.45 5.68
N SER A 375 21.99 17.64 6.27
CA SER A 375 21.49 18.84 5.57
C SER A 375 22.36 19.28 4.38
N THR A 376 23.58 18.75 4.25
CA THR A 376 24.47 18.96 3.10
C THR A 376 24.24 17.96 1.96
N GLY A 377 23.38 16.95 2.17
CA GLY A 377 23.18 15.81 1.25
C GLY A 377 24.22 14.71 1.38
N SER A 378 25.25 14.90 2.22
CA SER A 378 26.26 13.87 2.50
C SER A 378 25.76 12.86 3.53
N ALA A 379 26.34 11.67 3.56
CA ALA A 379 25.98 10.65 4.54
C ALA A 379 26.35 11.04 5.98
N VAL A 380 25.54 10.58 6.94
CA VAL A 380 25.87 10.67 8.36
C VAL A 380 27.16 9.92 8.68
N THR A 381 27.94 10.44 9.64
CA THR A 381 29.21 9.82 10.06
C THR A 381 29.02 8.60 10.97
N GLY A 382 27.94 8.57 11.74
CA GLY A 382 27.59 7.45 12.63
C GLY A 382 27.04 6.21 11.91
N PRO A 383 26.74 5.14 12.65
CA PRO A 383 26.09 3.94 12.09
C PRO A 383 24.75 4.28 11.44
N CYS A 384 24.54 3.81 10.21
CA CYS A 384 23.28 3.95 9.47
C CYS A 384 23.30 2.96 8.30
N GLY A 385 22.85 1.74 8.54
CA GLY A 385 22.99 0.61 7.62
C GLY A 385 24.43 0.11 7.45
N VAL A 386 24.59 -0.88 6.57
CA VAL A 386 25.85 -1.58 6.27
C VAL A 386 26.03 -1.71 4.76
N ARG A 387 27.24 -1.46 4.25
CA ARG A 387 27.61 -1.74 2.86
C ARG A 387 27.93 -3.23 2.67
N LEU A 388 27.22 -3.90 1.78
CA LEU A 388 27.33 -5.35 1.54
C LEU A 388 28.40 -5.70 0.50
N ASP A 389 28.64 -4.84 -0.49
CA ASP A 389 29.63 -5.00 -1.57
C ASP A 389 30.98 -4.30 -1.27
N GLY A 390 31.14 -3.78 -0.06
CA GLY A 390 32.35 -3.13 0.42
C GLY A 390 33.36 -4.12 1.01
N ASN A 391 34.31 -3.59 1.79
CA ASN A 391 35.24 -4.39 2.58
C ASN A 391 34.51 -5.26 3.64
N TRP A 392 35.20 -6.23 4.25
CA TRP A 392 34.64 -7.19 5.21
C TRP A 392 33.89 -6.58 6.40
N ASN A 393 34.21 -5.36 6.79
CA ASN A 393 33.56 -4.62 7.87
C ASN A 393 32.47 -3.64 7.39
N GLY A 394 32.09 -3.71 6.11
CA GLY A 394 31.05 -2.86 5.51
C GLY A 394 31.48 -1.42 5.29
N THR A 395 32.79 -1.18 5.22
CA THR A 395 33.37 0.14 4.91
C THR A 395 33.61 0.31 3.41
N ALA A 396 34.57 1.17 3.03
CA ALA A 396 34.89 1.48 1.63
C ALA A 396 35.39 0.25 0.85
N GLU A 397 35.95 0.50 -0.33
CA GLU A 397 36.52 -0.52 -1.21
C GLU A 397 37.52 -1.44 -0.47
N PRO A 398 37.55 -2.76 -0.80
CA PRO A 398 38.50 -3.68 -0.19
C PRO A 398 39.94 -3.29 -0.53
N ASN A 399 40.86 -3.53 0.40
CA ASN A 399 42.28 -3.37 0.13
C ASN A 399 42.77 -4.61 -0.62
N THR A 400 42.83 -4.53 -1.95
CA THR A 400 43.27 -5.64 -2.81
C THR A 400 44.71 -6.08 -2.55
N SER A 401 45.51 -5.26 -1.83
CA SER A 401 46.89 -5.56 -1.42
C SER A 401 47.01 -6.08 0.03
N ASP A 402 45.91 -6.25 0.78
CA ASP A 402 45.95 -6.76 2.16
C ASP A 402 46.60 -8.15 2.20
N THR A 403 47.25 -8.55 3.28
CA THR A 403 47.80 -9.91 3.41
C THR A 403 46.76 -10.95 3.78
N VAL A 404 45.64 -10.54 4.38
CA VAL A 404 44.55 -11.43 4.79
C VAL A 404 43.51 -11.51 3.67
N LEU A 405 43.21 -12.74 3.22
CA LEU A 405 42.43 -13.00 2.00
C LEU A 405 40.99 -12.50 2.07
N ASP A 406 40.36 -12.62 3.24
CA ASP A 406 39.01 -12.13 3.49
C ASP A 406 38.92 -10.59 3.39
N ARG A 407 40.03 -9.87 3.56
CA ARG A 407 40.13 -8.40 3.43
C ARG A 407 40.44 -7.92 2.02
N ARG A 408 40.79 -8.85 1.11
CA ARG A 408 41.02 -8.54 -0.32
C ARG A 408 39.73 -8.55 -1.15
N SER A 409 38.71 -9.27 -0.70
CA SER A 409 37.44 -9.47 -1.40
C SER A 409 36.35 -8.50 -0.97
N ARG A 410 35.46 -8.17 -1.89
CA ARG A 410 34.17 -7.57 -1.55
C ARG A 410 33.29 -8.54 -0.78
N GLY A 411 32.56 -8.03 0.21
CA GLY A 411 31.55 -8.77 0.92
C GLY A 411 31.60 -8.54 2.42
N TYR A 412 30.49 -8.13 3.01
CA TYR A 412 30.39 -8.00 4.47
C TYR A 412 30.54 -9.35 5.19
N ASP A 413 31.45 -9.42 6.17
CA ASP A 413 31.65 -10.59 7.02
C ASP A 413 30.83 -10.49 8.30
N ILE A 414 29.69 -11.17 8.29
CA ILE A 414 28.73 -11.18 9.40
C ILE A 414 29.38 -11.75 10.67
N MET A 415 30.16 -12.82 10.54
CA MET A 415 30.71 -13.58 11.66
C MET A 415 31.89 -12.87 12.31
N ALA A 416 32.66 -12.12 11.53
CA ALA A 416 33.80 -11.34 12.06
C ALA A 416 33.36 -10.08 12.82
N ASN A 417 32.22 -9.48 12.46
CA ASN A 417 31.76 -8.23 13.08
C ASN A 417 30.85 -8.47 14.28
N PHE A 418 29.77 -9.25 14.10
CA PHE A 418 28.73 -9.40 15.13
C PHE A 418 28.16 -10.84 15.14
N PRO A 419 28.94 -11.84 15.61
CA PRO A 419 28.48 -13.22 15.67
C PRO A 419 27.36 -13.41 16.70
N MET A 420 26.42 -14.32 16.40
CA MET A 420 25.40 -14.72 17.37
C MET A 420 26.03 -15.37 18.60
N THR A 421 25.43 -15.15 19.77
CA THR A 421 25.99 -15.63 21.06
C THR A 421 25.89 -17.15 21.23
N ASP A 422 25.05 -17.82 20.44
CA ASP A 422 24.83 -19.26 20.47
C ASP A 422 25.70 -20.04 19.48
N GLY A 423 26.64 -19.38 18.80
CA GLY A 423 27.57 -20.01 17.86
C GLY A 423 26.97 -20.34 16.49
N TYR A 424 25.77 -19.84 16.18
CA TYR A 424 25.18 -19.95 14.84
C TYR A 424 26.08 -19.31 13.78
N GLN A 425 26.19 -19.98 12.62
CA GLN A 425 27.06 -19.55 11.53
C GLN A 425 26.23 -19.13 10.31
N ALA A 426 26.41 -17.88 9.88
CA ALA A 426 25.88 -17.39 8.62
C ALA A 426 26.99 -17.28 7.58
N THR A 427 26.62 -17.46 6.32
CA THR A 427 27.53 -17.29 5.19
C THR A 427 27.76 -15.82 4.92
N ARG A 428 29.03 -15.43 4.72
CA ARG A 428 29.36 -14.05 4.39
C ARG A 428 28.89 -13.72 2.98
N VAL A 429 28.63 -12.43 2.78
CA VAL A 429 28.13 -11.91 1.52
C VAL A 429 29.17 -12.09 0.43
N ASN A 430 28.78 -12.58 -0.75
CA ASN A 430 29.63 -12.51 -1.94
C ASN A 430 29.44 -11.16 -2.63
N GLY A 431 30.15 -10.15 -2.12
CA GLY A 431 30.05 -8.78 -2.63
C GLY A 431 30.54 -8.62 -4.08
N GLU A 432 31.37 -9.53 -4.59
CA GLU A 432 31.87 -9.45 -5.97
C GLU A 432 30.77 -9.67 -7.02
N ARG A 433 29.75 -10.47 -6.69
CA ARG A 433 28.62 -10.74 -7.59
C ARG A 433 27.44 -9.78 -7.41
N LEU A 434 27.40 -9.07 -6.29
CA LEU A 434 26.49 -7.95 -6.05
C LEU A 434 27.03 -6.63 -6.65
N PHE A 435 28.35 -6.53 -6.81
CA PHE A 435 28.99 -5.35 -7.37
C PHE A 435 28.83 -5.28 -8.88
N THR A 436 28.29 -4.17 -9.38
CA THR A 436 27.98 -3.98 -10.80
C THR A 436 29.01 -3.12 -11.55
N GLY A 437 30.17 -2.83 -10.94
CA GLY A 437 31.29 -2.17 -11.63
C GLY A 437 31.54 -0.68 -11.31
N ASP A 438 30.71 -0.02 -10.49
CA ASP A 438 30.88 1.41 -10.17
C ASP A 438 30.85 1.69 -8.66
N ALA A 439 32.02 1.72 -8.04
CA ALA A 439 32.17 1.92 -6.60
C ALA A 439 31.77 3.33 -6.10
N THR A 440 31.61 4.30 -7.00
CA THR A 440 31.36 5.70 -6.65
C THR A 440 29.90 6.10 -6.81
N SER A 441 29.23 5.56 -7.83
CA SER A 441 27.82 5.82 -8.07
C SER A 441 26.92 4.70 -7.56
N ARG A 442 27.44 3.48 -7.41
CA ARG A 442 26.64 2.27 -7.17
C ARG A 442 27.26 1.28 -6.20
N GLN A 443 26.92 1.48 -4.93
CA GLN A 443 27.24 0.59 -3.83
C GLN A 443 26.00 -0.25 -3.48
N VAL A 444 26.13 -1.22 -2.58
CA VAL A 444 24.99 -2.03 -2.11
C VAL A 444 24.84 -1.81 -0.62
N TRP A 445 24.02 -0.84 -0.23
CA TRP A 445 23.72 -0.59 1.18
C TRP A 445 22.43 -1.28 1.60
N LEU A 446 22.43 -1.83 2.80
CA LEU A 446 21.25 -2.38 3.46
C LEU A 446 21.08 -1.68 4.81
N LYS A 447 19.84 -1.29 5.12
CA LYS A 447 19.41 -0.88 6.45
C LYS A 447 18.16 -1.66 6.83
N VAL A 448 18.16 -2.22 8.04
CA VAL A 448 16.96 -2.76 8.68
C VAL A 448 16.72 -1.96 9.94
N GLU A 449 15.50 -1.47 10.14
CA GLU A 449 15.14 -0.68 11.31
C GLU A 449 13.76 -1.04 11.86
N THR A 450 13.60 -0.91 13.17
CA THR A 450 12.26 -0.84 13.77
C THR A 450 11.67 0.53 13.52
N VAL A 451 10.35 0.60 13.36
CA VAL A 451 9.62 1.84 13.13
C VAL A 451 8.47 1.93 14.11
N ALA A 452 8.35 3.05 14.81
CA ALA A 452 7.21 3.43 15.63
C ALA A 452 6.71 4.82 15.20
N TYR A 453 5.44 4.91 14.87
CA TYR A 453 4.77 6.17 14.54
C TYR A 453 3.66 6.45 15.54
N ASP A 454 3.77 7.60 16.18
CA ASP A 454 2.72 8.10 17.05
C ASP A 454 1.78 8.99 16.24
N SER A 455 0.63 8.44 15.87
CA SER A 455 -0.40 9.15 15.10
C SER A 455 -1.00 10.37 15.82
N SER A 456 -0.79 10.49 17.15
CA SER A 456 -1.26 11.61 17.96
C SER A 456 -0.27 12.76 18.05
N THR A 457 1.00 12.55 17.70
CA THR A 457 2.03 13.61 17.71
C THR A 457 2.67 13.81 16.33
N GLY A 458 2.50 12.85 15.42
CA GLY A 458 3.17 12.81 14.12
C GLY A 458 4.66 12.47 14.23
N VAL A 459 5.12 11.99 15.39
CA VAL A 459 6.53 11.65 15.64
C VAL A 459 6.82 10.25 15.10
N LEU A 460 7.92 10.15 14.36
CA LEU A 460 8.48 8.91 13.84
C LEU A 460 9.74 8.57 14.63
N MET A 461 9.78 7.40 15.25
CA MET A 461 10.95 6.87 15.93
C MET A 461 11.45 5.65 15.17
N THR A 462 12.73 5.63 14.83
CA THR A 462 13.34 4.45 14.22
C THR A 462 14.60 4.02 14.96
N ARG A 463 14.89 2.72 14.93
CA ARG A 463 16.11 2.14 15.51
C ARG A 463 16.74 1.17 14.53
N ASP A 464 17.99 1.44 14.17
CA ASP A 464 18.78 0.58 13.29
C ASP A 464 19.09 -0.76 13.97
N ILE A 465 18.61 -1.85 13.39
CA ILE A 465 18.80 -3.25 13.81
C ILE A 465 19.49 -4.08 12.72
N THR A 466 20.22 -3.41 11.82
CA THR A 466 20.83 -4.03 10.63
C THR A 466 21.79 -5.14 11.03
N SER A 467 22.62 -4.92 12.05
CA SER A 467 23.61 -5.90 12.52
C SER A 467 22.97 -7.17 13.05
N GLU A 468 21.85 -7.06 13.75
CA GLU A 468 21.07 -8.17 14.29
C GLU A 468 20.46 -9.00 13.16
N PHE A 469 19.84 -8.35 12.18
CA PHE A 469 19.27 -9.03 11.02
C PHE A 469 20.34 -9.71 10.17
N LEU A 470 21.48 -9.05 9.95
CA LEU A 470 22.62 -9.65 9.26
C LEU A 470 23.16 -10.86 10.03
N SER A 471 23.17 -10.85 11.37
CA SER A 471 23.62 -11.99 12.19
C SER A 471 22.81 -13.27 12.00
N LEU A 472 21.54 -13.15 11.56
CA LEU A 472 20.68 -14.29 11.20
C LEU A 472 21.05 -14.89 9.82
N GLY A 473 21.84 -14.17 9.02
CA GLY A 473 22.23 -14.52 7.66
C GLY A 473 21.39 -13.82 6.58
N ILE A 474 21.98 -13.74 5.38
CA ILE A 474 21.31 -13.23 4.18
C ILE A 474 21.32 -14.22 3.00
N THR A 475 21.76 -15.44 3.26
CA THR A 475 21.87 -16.48 2.25
C THR A 475 20.67 -17.40 2.39
N GLU A 476 20.15 -17.89 1.29
CA GLU A 476 19.21 -18.99 1.29
C GLU A 476 19.87 -20.25 1.88
N GLN A 477 19.13 -20.95 2.74
CA GLN A 477 19.57 -22.24 3.23
C GLN A 477 19.88 -23.17 2.04
N SER A 478 21.12 -23.64 1.95
CA SER A 478 21.55 -24.43 0.81
C SER A 478 20.68 -25.70 0.61
N PRO A 479 20.10 -25.89 -0.59
CA PRO A 479 19.33 -27.09 -0.90
C PRO A 479 20.25 -28.30 -1.16
N ILE A 480 21.50 -28.04 -1.56
CA ILE A 480 22.54 -29.05 -1.76
C ILE A 480 23.42 -29.21 -0.51
N ASN A 481 24.03 -30.38 -0.36
CA ASN A 481 24.88 -30.69 0.79
C ASN A 481 26.26 -30.01 0.66
N ILE A 482 26.50 -28.99 1.48
CA ILE A 482 27.77 -28.27 1.55
C ILE A 482 28.67 -28.82 2.68
N SER A 483 29.97 -28.92 2.43
CA SER A 483 30.95 -29.32 3.44
C SER A 483 31.09 -28.28 4.55
N GLY A 484 31.15 -28.75 5.79
CA GLY A 484 31.14 -27.90 6.99
C GLY A 484 29.75 -27.41 7.41
N TYR A 485 28.71 -27.59 6.58
CA TYR A 485 27.34 -27.31 7.00
C TYR A 485 26.82 -28.51 7.80
N SER A 486 26.62 -28.30 9.10
CA SER A 486 26.14 -29.30 10.03
C SER A 486 25.05 -28.71 10.92
N GLY A 487 24.26 -29.55 11.59
CA GLY A 487 23.15 -29.12 12.45
C GLY A 487 21.78 -29.57 11.95
N SER A 488 20.73 -29.14 12.64
CA SER A 488 19.36 -29.55 12.34
C SER A 488 18.71 -28.66 11.27
N LYS A 489 18.21 -29.30 10.21
CA LYS A 489 17.23 -28.70 9.29
C LYS A 489 15.85 -28.98 9.88
N ALA A 490 15.25 -28.02 10.59
CA ALA A 490 13.84 -28.16 10.95
C ALA A 490 12.98 -27.62 9.81
N ASN A 491 11.96 -28.39 9.38
CA ASN A 491 10.95 -27.88 8.47
C ASN A 491 10.23 -26.71 9.14
N ASN A 492 10.32 -25.52 8.54
CA ASN A 492 9.75 -24.28 9.05
C ASN A 492 8.24 -24.17 8.77
N GLY A 493 7.52 -25.29 8.86
CA GLY A 493 6.13 -25.45 8.44
C GLY A 493 6.01 -25.88 6.97
N SER A 494 5.90 -27.18 6.73
CA SER A 494 5.30 -27.69 5.49
C SER A 494 3.78 -27.53 5.55
N VAL A 495 3.10 -27.62 4.39
CA VAL A 495 1.63 -27.69 4.30
C VAL A 495 1.03 -28.74 5.26
N SER A 496 1.79 -29.78 5.60
CA SER A 496 1.39 -30.89 6.48
C SER A 496 1.68 -30.70 7.98
N ALA A 497 2.45 -29.68 8.40
CA ALA A 497 2.77 -29.44 9.81
C ALA A 497 3.14 -27.96 10.09
N PRO A 498 2.19 -27.01 10.00
CA PRO A 498 2.46 -25.60 10.28
C PRO A 498 2.91 -25.42 11.73
N SER A 499 3.98 -24.64 11.95
CA SER A 499 4.42 -24.29 13.30
C SER A 499 3.40 -23.39 14.01
N ALA A 500 3.40 -23.45 15.35
CA ALA A 500 2.45 -22.75 16.22
C ALA A 500 2.42 -21.23 16.00
N ASN A 501 1.31 -20.59 16.41
CA ASN A 501 1.10 -19.13 16.34
C ASN A 501 2.13 -18.33 17.17
N ILE A 502 2.02 -16.99 17.17
CA ILE A 502 2.94 -16.11 17.92
C ILE A 502 2.81 -16.23 19.45
N THR A 503 1.77 -16.87 19.97
CA THR A 503 1.51 -17.04 21.40
C THR A 503 1.84 -18.43 21.92
N ALA A 504 2.56 -19.25 21.14
CA ALA A 504 3.00 -20.57 21.60
C ALA A 504 3.78 -20.42 22.92
N LEU A 505 3.34 -21.09 23.98
CA LEU A 505 3.86 -20.93 25.35
C LEU A 505 5.34 -21.37 25.50
N THR A 506 5.89 -22.05 24.51
CA THR A 506 7.30 -22.44 24.45
C THR A 506 7.92 -21.99 23.12
N PRO A 507 8.94 -21.10 23.14
CA PRO A 507 9.72 -20.78 21.96
C PRO A 507 10.28 -22.04 21.31
N GLN A 508 10.26 -22.11 19.98
CA GLN A 508 10.80 -23.28 19.30
C GLN A 508 12.33 -23.23 19.34
N SER A 509 12.96 -24.38 19.61
CA SER A 509 14.42 -24.50 19.56
C SER A 509 14.94 -24.04 18.19
N PRO A 510 15.82 -23.03 18.14
CA PRO A 510 16.29 -22.53 16.86
C PRO A 510 17.10 -23.55 16.08
N THR A 511 16.85 -23.62 14.78
CA THR A 511 17.68 -24.35 13.82
C THR A 511 19.14 -23.91 13.94
N THR A 512 20.06 -24.87 13.87
CA THR A 512 21.52 -24.63 13.94
C THR A 512 22.22 -24.77 12.60
N TYR A 513 21.53 -25.30 11.59
CA TYR A 513 22.07 -25.43 10.24
C TYR A 513 22.40 -24.04 9.65
N PRO A 514 23.57 -23.82 9.04
CA PRO A 514 23.95 -22.52 8.50
C PRO A 514 22.89 -21.96 7.53
N ASP A 515 22.73 -20.64 7.55
CA ASP A 515 21.77 -19.88 6.72
C ASP A 515 20.27 -20.22 6.94
N SER A 516 19.94 -21.14 7.86
CA SER A 516 18.54 -21.50 8.19
C SER A 516 17.72 -20.44 8.93
N ARG A 517 18.34 -19.36 9.43
CA ARG A 517 17.66 -18.29 10.19
C ARG A 517 17.45 -17.02 9.36
N SER A 518 18.01 -16.95 8.15
CA SER A 518 17.92 -15.79 7.26
C SER A 518 16.47 -15.38 7.04
N ILE A 519 16.15 -14.12 7.32
CA ILE A 519 14.83 -13.52 7.07
C ILE A 519 14.86 -12.78 5.73
N VAL A 520 15.87 -11.92 5.53
CA VAL A 520 16.10 -11.19 4.29
C VAL A 520 17.19 -11.91 3.51
N LYS A 521 16.84 -12.54 2.40
CA LYS A 521 17.77 -13.32 1.57
C LYS A 521 18.08 -12.55 0.29
N LEU A 522 19.37 -12.41 -0.01
CA LEU A 522 19.88 -11.72 -1.21
C LEU A 522 20.76 -12.62 -2.06
N GLN A 523 21.23 -13.76 -1.53
CA GLN A 523 22.09 -14.69 -2.24
C GLN A 523 21.72 -16.15 -1.98
N ARG A 524 22.10 -17.05 -2.88
CA ARG A 524 21.91 -18.50 -2.81
C ARG A 524 23.08 -19.25 -3.44
N PHE A 525 23.13 -20.57 -3.24
CA PHE A 525 24.20 -21.43 -3.78
C PHE A 525 23.79 -22.25 -5.01
N ALA A 526 22.48 -22.48 -5.20
CA ALA A 526 21.99 -23.31 -6.28
C ALA A 526 20.55 -22.92 -6.64
N ILE A 527 20.18 -23.15 -7.90
CA ILE A 527 18.84 -23.00 -8.44
C ILE A 527 18.35 -24.40 -8.86
N PRO A 528 17.17 -24.87 -8.41
CA PRO A 528 16.65 -26.15 -8.88
C PRO A 528 16.25 -26.11 -10.36
N GLY A 529 16.07 -27.28 -10.97
CA GLY A 529 15.45 -27.42 -12.29
C GLY A 529 16.40 -27.76 -13.42
N ASP A 530 15.89 -27.62 -14.63
CA ASP A 530 16.64 -27.95 -15.84
C ASP A 530 17.86 -27.06 -16.03
N ALA A 531 18.85 -27.56 -16.77
CA ALA A 531 20.10 -26.87 -17.04
C ALA A 531 19.88 -25.54 -17.77
N ILE A 532 20.22 -24.43 -17.13
CA ILE A 532 20.22 -23.11 -17.77
C ILE A 532 21.34 -23.09 -18.85
N PRO A 533 21.08 -22.56 -20.06
CA PRO A 533 22.08 -22.53 -21.13
C PRO A 533 23.36 -21.81 -20.72
N ASN A 534 24.46 -22.57 -20.58
CA ASN A 534 25.77 -22.07 -20.16
C ASN A 534 26.59 -21.60 -21.36
N ASN A 535 26.17 -20.48 -21.96
CA ASN A 535 26.76 -19.91 -23.16
C ASN A 535 27.57 -18.63 -22.89
N SER A 536 27.55 -18.12 -21.66
CA SER A 536 28.34 -16.95 -21.31
C SER A 536 29.83 -17.28 -21.38
N PRO A 537 30.64 -16.44 -22.04
CA PRO A 537 32.08 -16.62 -21.97
C PRO A 537 32.57 -16.45 -20.53
N ASN A 538 32.04 -15.51 -19.74
CA ASN A 538 32.69 -15.09 -18.50
C ASN A 538 32.03 -15.59 -17.21
N VAL A 539 31.11 -16.55 -17.29
CA VAL A 539 30.38 -17.08 -16.12
C VAL A 539 30.40 -18.59 -16.17
N ILE A 540 30.90 -19.24 -15.13
CA ILE A 540 30.86 -20.71 -15.02
C ILE A 540 29.61 -21.07 -14.22
N SER A 541 28.45 -21.06 -14.87
CA SER A 541 27.27 -21.74 -14.33
C SER A 541 27.33 -23.21 -14.79
N TYR A 542 26.99 -24.15 -13.93
CA TYR A 542 27.01 -25.56 -14.28
C TYR A 542 25.81 -26.28 -13.68
N ASP A 543 25.15 -27.09 -14.50
CA ASP A 543 24.16 -28.07 -14.04
C ASP A 543 24.88 -29.31 -13.48
N GLY A 544 24.73 -29.54 -12.18
CA GLY A 544 25.22 -30.75 -11.53
C GLY A 544 24.43 -31.99 -11.94
N ALA A 545 25.02 -33.18 -11.82
CA ALA A 545 24.25 -34.43 -11.92
C ALA A 545 23.19 -34.45 -10.81
N GLY A 546 21.93 -34.10 -11.15
CA GLY A 546 20.82 -34.04 -10.18
C GLY A 546 19.83 -32.88 -10.34
N GLY A 547 19.89 -32.05 -11.39
CA GLY A 547 18.90 -31.00 -11.66
C GLY A 547 19.10 -29.74 -10.82
N TRP A 548 20.34 -29.24 -10.77
CA TRP A 548 20.72 -28.06 -9.99
C TRP A 548 21.72 -27.20 -10.74
N ASN A 549 21.41 -25.93 -10.92
CA ASN A 549 22.29 -24.92 -11.50
C ASN A 549 23.07 -24.19 -10.40
N TYR A 550 24.40 -24.16 -10.45
CA TYR A 550 25.23 -23.43 -9.49
C TYR A 550 26.46 -22.81 -10.16
N VAL A 551 27.09 -21.83 -9.49
CA VAL A 551 28.33 -21.22 -9.97
C VAL A 551 29.53 -22.03 -9.52
N LEU A 552 30.25 -22.63 -10.47
CA LEU A 552 31.42 -23.47 -10.22
C LEU A 552 32.71 -22.65 -10.33
N ARG A 553 33.56 -22.72 -9.30
CA ARG A 553 34.91 -22.17 -9.38
C ARG A 553 35.97 -23.24 -9.66
N TYR A 554 35.85 -24.40 -9.02
CA TYR A 554 36.76 -25.53 -9.21
C TYR A 554 35.98 -26.79 -9.50
N THR A 555 36.33 -27.50 -10.57
CA THR A 555 35.80 -28.85 -10.86
C THR A 555 36.35 -29.90 -9.89
N THR A 556 37.50 -29.62 -9.27
CA THR A 556 38.17 -30.49 -8.29
C THR A 556 39.00 -29.66 -7.30
N ALA A 557 38.65 -29.68 -6.02
CA ALA A 557 39.25 -28.96 -4.92
C ALA A 557 39.07 -29.75 -3.61
N ASP A 558 40.08 -29.72 -2.75
CA ASP A 558 40.05 -30.34 -1.43
C ASP A 558 39.83 -29.27 -0.34
N ALA A 559 39.56 -29.70 0.89
CA ALA A 559 39.30 -28.80 2.02
C ALA A 559 40.49 -27.87 2.32
N ALA A 560 41.73 -28.28 2.04
CA ALA A 560 42.92 -27.47 2.25
C ALA A 560 43.03 -26.35 1.22
N LYS A 561 42.72 -26.61 -0.06
CA LYS A 561 42.64 -25.59 -1.14
C LYS A 561 41.57 -24.54 -0.87
N ILE A 562 40.48 -24.95 -0.24
CA ILE A 562 39.37 -24.07 0.12
C ILE A 562 39.73 -23.23 1.34
N ALA A 563 40.26 -23.88 2.39
CA ALA A 563 40.68 -23.21 3.62
C ALA A 563 41.88 -22.27 3.42
N ALA A 564 42.80 -22.61 2.52
CA ALA A 564 43.92 -21.74 2.17
C ALA A 564 43.46 -20.45 1.49
N GLY A 565 42.25 -20.45 0.90
CA GLY A 565 41.84 -19.50 -0.12
C GLY A 565 42.91 -19.39 -1.22
N CYS A 566 42.71 -18.53 -2.22
CA CYS A 566 43.76 -18.34 -3.21
C CYS A 566 44.91 -17.48 -2.68
N SER A 567 45.82 -18.12 -1.94
CA SER A 567 46.99 -17.53 -1.27
C SER A 567 47.93 -16.74 -2.20
N LEU A 568 47.85 -16.93 -3.53
CA LEU A 568 48.69 -16.26 -4.53
C LEU A 568 47.92 -15.66 -5.72
N GLY A 569 46.61 -15.46 -5.59
CA GLY A 569 45.73 -15.16 -6.73
C GLY A 569 45.41 -16.43 -7.50
N CYS A 570 44.12 -16.73 -7.67
CA CYS A 570 43.71 -17.94 -8.39
C CYS A 570 44.00 -17.76 -9.90
N THR A 571 45.18 -18.13 -10.36
CA THR A 571 45.34 -18.56 -11.75
C THR A 571 45.68 -20.04 -11.78
N ALA A 572 44.77 -20.79 -12.39
CA ALA A 572 44.83 -22.17 -12.87
C ALA A 572 44.38 -23.33 -11.95
N GLY A 573 43.26 -23.94 -12.37
CA GLY A 573 42.82 -25.32 -12.12
C GLY A 573 41.30 -25.48 -12.20
N ASN A 574 40.56 -25.11 -13.26
CA ASN A 574 40.83 -25.26 -14.69
C ASN A 574 40.40 -24.01 -15.47
N ALA A 575 41.37 -23.21 -15.94
CA ALA A 575 41.12 -22.19 -16.95
C ALA A 575 41.04 -22.86 -18.33
N GLY A 576 39.83 -23.23 -18.74
CA GLY A 576 39.48 -23.27 -20.15
C GLY A 576 39.16 -21.85 -20.63
N SER A 577 40.17 -20.97 -20.71
CA SER A 577 40.15 -19.65 -21.37
C SER A 577 39.33 -18.48 -20.81
N VAL A 578 38.49 -18.62 -19.79
CA VAL A 578 37.64 -17.48 -19.35
C VAL A 578 37.89 -17.05 -17.91
N SER A 579 38.61 -15.93 -17.82
CA SER A 579 38.89 -15.15 -16.61
C SER A 579 37.60 -14.46 -16.15
N SER A 580 36.80 -15.11 -15.31
CA SER A 580 35.85 -14.37 -14.49
C SER A 580 36.61 -13.67 -13.36
N ALA A 581 36.70 -12.33 -13.43
CA ALA A 581 37.28 -11.50 -12.36
C ALA A 581 36.43 -11.53 -11.07
N TYR A 582 35.18 -12.00 -11.16
CA TYR A 582 34.17 -11.98 -10.09
C TYR A 582 34.44 -13.00 -8.97
N GLU A 583 35.30 -14.00 -9.14
CA GLU A 583 35.59 -14.99 -8.08
C GLU A 583 37.07 -15.05 -7.68
N ASN A 584 37.85 -14.00 -7.95
CA ASN A 584 39.27 -13.96 -7.61
C ASN A 584 39.54 -14.15 -6.11
N TYR A 585 38.55 -13.85 -5.26
CA TYR A 585 38.66 -13.90 -3.79
C TYR A 585 37.37 -14.38 -3.08
N GLY A 586 36.49 -15.10 -3.80
CA GLY A 586 35.16 -15.48 -3.31
C GLY A 586 35.15 -16.49 -2.15
N GLN A 587 34.07 -16.51 -1.37
CA GLN A 587 33.84 -17.50 -0.30
C GLN A 587 33.54 -18.89 -0.87
N LEU A 588 34.59 -19.66 -1.12
CA LEU A 588 34.47 -20.99 -1.71
C LEU A 588 33.88 -21.99 -0.72
N LYS A 589 32.91 -22.76 -1.18
CA LYS A 589 32.31 -23.89 -0.45
C LYS A 589 32.44 -25.16 -1.28
N LEU A 590 32.70 -26.29 -0.62
CA LEU A 590 32.71 -27.60 -1.29
C LEU A 590 31.32 -28.21 -1.27
N ILE A 591 30.91 -28.75 -2.40
CA ILE A 591 29.80 -29.70 -2.45
C ILE A 591 30.30 -31.04 -1.90
N ASN A 592 29.59 -31.62 -0.93
CA ASN A 592 29.99 -32.88 -0.30
C ASN A 592 30.17 -34.00 -1.34
N ALA A 593 31.24 -34.78 -1.17
CA ALA A 593 31.57 -35.97 -1.97
C ALA A 593 31.82 -35.77 -3.48
N THR A 594 31.91 -34.53 -3.97
CA THR A 594 32.14 -34.25 -5.41
C THR A 594 33.42 -33.48 -5.71
N ASP A 595 34.16 -33.05 -4.67
CA ASP A 595 35.33 -32.16 -4.76
C ASP A 595 35.08 -30.87 -5.57
N LYS A 596 33.83 -30.49 -5.82
CA LYS A 596 33.49 -29.27 -6.57
C LYS A 596 33.42 -28.07 -5.63
N ALA A 597 34.05 -26.97 -6.01
CA ALA A 597 33.98 -25.70 -5.28
C ALA A 597 33.01 -24.73 -5.95
N ILE A 598 32.11 -24.18 -5.15
CA ILE A 598 31.07 -23.23 -5.57
C ILE A 598 31.14 -21.94 -4.77
N VAL A 599 30.46 -20.91 -5.26
CA VAL A 599 30.30 -19.61 -4.58
C VAL A 599 28.82 -19.24 -4.51
N PRO A 600 28.38 -18.48 -3.49
CA PRO A 600 27.02 -17.96 -3.49
C PRO A 600 26.89 -16.82 -4.51
N PHE A 601 25.68 -16.60 -5.02
CA PHE A 601 25.35 -15.60 -6.03
C PHE A 601 23.99 -14.95 -5.75
N PRO A 602 23.71 -13.76 -6.29
CA PRO A 602 22.45 -13.06 -6.08
C PRO A 602 21.21 -13.89 -6.45
N ILE A 603 20.09 -13.64 -5.78
CA ILE A 603 18.81 -14.26 -6.15
C ILE A 603 18.20 -13.46 -7.30
N GLU A 604 18.21 -14.05 -8.49
CA GLU A 604 17.64 -13.48 -9.71
C GLU A 604 16.46 -14.33 -10.20
N MET A 605 15.54 -13.69 -10.92
CA MET A 605 14.39 -14.34 -11.56
C MET A 605 14.13 -13.67 -12.91
N PHE A 606 13.67 -14.43 -13.90
CA PHE A 606 13.19 -13.85 -15.15
C PHE A 606 11.67 -13.68 -15.13
N ASP A 607 11.19 -12.44 -15.10
CA ASP A 607 9.79 -12.07 -15.27
C ASP A 607 9.48 -11.83 -16.76
N ALA A 608 8.80 -12.78 -17.39
CA ALA A 608 8.43 -12.71 -18.79
C ALA A 608 7.45 -11.55 -19.10
N ARG A 609 6.61 -11.12 -18.16
CA ARG A 609 5.71 -9.98 -18.40
C ARG A 609 6.50 -8.68 -18.52
N GLU A 610 7.47 -8.50 -17.65
CA GLU A 610 8.34 -7.33 -17.63
C GLU A 610 9.38 -7.35 -18.76
N GLY A 611 9.87 -8.54 -19.13
CA GLY A 611 10.93 -8.72 -20.10
C GLY A 611 10.50 -8.78 -21.57
N LEU A 612 9.31 -9.29 -21.86
CA LEU A 612 8.85 -9.46 -23.24
C LEU A 612 8.10 -8.24 -23.70
N TYR A 613 8.32 -7.85 -24.95
CA TYR A 613 7.57 -6.76 -25.58
C TYR A 613 6.20 -7.23 -26.12
N TYR A 614 6.14 -8.41 -26.75
CA TYR A 614 4.91 -9.05 -27.22
C TYR A 614 4.67 -10.40 -26.54
N ASP A 615 3.41 -10.79 -26.43
CA ASP A 615 3.02 -12.16 -26.11
C ASP A 615 2.94 -13.04 -27.38
N ALA A 616 4.03 -13.07 -28.17
CA ALA A 616 4.11 -13.91 -29.36
C ALA A 616 5.57 -14.13 -29.78
N LYS A 617 5.86 -15.31 -30.35
CA LYS A 617 7.19 -15.64 -30.87
C LYS A 617 7.47 -14.73 -32.06
N SER A 618 8.44 -13.82 -31.95
CA SER A 618 8.76 -12.88 -33.02
C SER A 618 10.26 -12.68 -33.23
N LYS A 619 10.73 -13.12 -34.39
CA LYS A 619 12.10 -12.96 -34.90
C LYS A 619 12.40 -11.52 -35.33
N THR A 620 11.39 -10.65 -35.41
CA THR A 620 11.54 -9.22 -35.69
C THR A 620 12.15 -8.45 -34.53
N TYR A 621 11.95 -8.93 -33.30
CA TYR A 621 12.31 -8.20 -32.07
C TYR A 621 13.42 -8.90 -31.27
N TYR A 622 13.74 -10.16 -31.56
CA TYR A 622 14.83 -10.92 -30.95
C TYR A 622 15.53 -11.75 -32.03
N SER A 623 16.85 -11.68 -32.18
CA SER A 623 17.57 -12.32 -33.29
C SER A 623 17.59 -13.86 -33.22
N ASP A 624 17.58 -14.53 -34.38
CA ASP A 624 17.45 -15.98 -34.57
C ASP A 624 18.33 -16.85 -33.65
N THR A 625 19.63 -16.53 -33.49
CA THR A 625 20.56 -17.38 -32.74
C THR A 625 20.26 -17.46 -31.23
N TYR A 626 19.64 -16.42 -30.66
CA TYR A 626 19.37 -16.35 -29.22
C TYR A 626 18.03 -16.94 -28.83
N TYR A 627 17.08 -16.89 -29.77
CA TYR A 627 15.68 -17.21 -29.56
C TYR A 627 15.40 -18.72 -29.64
N ASP A 628 15.98 -19.40 -30.64
CA ASP A 628 15.70 -20.82 -30.90
C ASP A 628 16.42 -21.77 -29.89
N ASN A 629 17.44 -21.26 -29.18
CA ASN A 629 18.26 -22.02 -28.22
C ASN A 629 18.13 -21.55 -26.75
N TYR A 630 17.29 -20.54 -26.47
CA TYR A 630 17.14 -19.91 -25.14
C TYR A 630 18.45 -19.36 -24.55
N GLU A 631 19.39 -18.93 -25.39
CA GLU A 631 20.74 -18.58 -24.92
C GLU A 631 20.78 -17.25 -24.17
N LYS A 632 19.90 -16.31 -24.53
CA LYS A 632 19.84 -14.97 -23.94
C LYS A 632 18.43 -14.61 -23.52
N VAL A 633 18.37 -13.76 -22.50
CA VAL A 633 17.16 -13.12 -21.98
C VAL A 633 17.23 -11.61 -22.13
N ALA A 634 16.07 -10.94 -22.20
CA ALA A 634 16.00 -9.48 -22.21
C ALA A 634 16.26 -8.93 -20.80
N ARG A 635 17.13 -7.94 -20.64
CA ARG A 635 17.46 -7.41 -19.31
C ARG A 635 16.27 -6.78 -18.58
N ASN A 636 15.27 -6.31 -19.32
CA ASN A 636 14.03 -5.77 -18.76
C ASN A 636 13.29 -6.77 -17.85
N GLY A 637 13.41 -8.07 -18.12
CA GLY A 637 12.75 -9.11 -17.35
C GLY A 637 13.63 -9.72 -16.27
N VAL A 638 14.92 -9.38 -16.22
CA VAL A 638 15.80 -9.88 -15.15
C VAL A 638 15.50 -9.05 -13.90
N MET A 639 14.95 -9.71 -12.89
CA MET A 639 14.56 -9.11 -11.63
C MET A 639 15.51 -9.59 -10.53
N SER A 640 16.21 -8.67 -9.89
CA SER A 640 16.95 -9.01 -8.67
C SER A 640 16.02 -8.98 -7.47
N MET A 641 16.00 -10.08 -6.75
CA MET A 641 14.99 -10.38 -5.75
C MET A 641 15.53 -10.16 -4.33
N VAL A 642 14.69 -9.56 -3.50
CA VAL A 642 14.81 -9.61 -2.04
C VAL A 642 13.81 -10.65 -1.54
N ASP A 643 14.30 -11.83 -1.22
CA ASP A 643 13.48 -12.92 -0.70
C ASP A 643 13.25 -12.72 0.80
N ILE A 644 11.97 -12.64 1.22
CA ILE A 644 11.56 -12.55 2.61
C ILE A 644 11.01 -13.91 3.06
N ASP A 645 11.73 -14.55 3.97
CA ASP A 645 11.28 -15.78 4.61
C ASP A 645 10.27 -15.45 5.72
N VAL A 646 8.99 -15.52 5.37
CA VAL A 646 7.87 -15.15 6.25
C VAL A 646 7.82 -16.05 7.49
N ALA A 647 8.20 -17.32 7.35
CA ALA A 647 8.23 -18.25 8.45
C ALA A 647 9.37 -17.93 9.45
N ASN A 648 10.56 -17.56 8.97
CA ASN A 648 11.64 -17.07 9.86
C ASN A 648 11.31 -15.72 10.50
N LEU A 649 10.64 -14.82 9.77
CA LEU A 649 10.15 -13.56 10.35
C LEU A 649 9.17 -13.80 11.50
N ARG A 650 8.23 -14.75 11.32
CA ARG A 650 7.30 -15.16 12.38
C ARG A 650 8.05 -15.69 13.61
N ARG A 651 9.11 -16.49 13.42
CA ARG A 651 9.94 -17.02 14.52
C ARG A 651 10.65 -15.90 15.28
N PHE A 652 11.15 -14.90 14.56
CA PHE A 652 11.72 -13.70 15.17
C PHE A 652 10.67 -12.95 16.01
N LEU A 653 9.49 -12.68 15.45
CA LEU A 653 8.42 -11.96 16.17
C LEU A 653 7.82 -12.76 17.34
N ARG A 654 7.98 -14.09 17.35
CA ARG A 654 7.64 -14.96 18.49
C ARG A 654 8.70 -14.96 19.60
N GLY A 655 9.92 -14.48 19.32
CA GLY A 655 11.03 -14.48 20.28
C GLY A 655 11.87 -15.75 20.29
N ASP A 656 11.81 -16.57 19.24
CA ASP A 656 12.64 -17.80 19.15
C ASP A 656 14.15 -17.48 19.25
N PHE A 657 14.55 -16.26 18.87
CA PHE A 657 15.94 -15.81 18.85
C PHE A 657 16.33 -14.91 20.05
N ASP A 658 15.41 -14.69 21.00
CA ASP A 658 15.67 -13.84 22.16
C ASP A 658 16.85 -14.38 22.98
N GLY A 659 17.76 -13.48 23.38
CA GLY A 659 19.00 -13.83 24.09
C GLY A 659 20.11 -14.42 23.21
N ARG A 660 19.91 -14.56 21.90
CA ARG A 660 20.89 -15.14 20.96
C ARG A 660 21.55 -14.10 20.04
N PHE A 661 20.95 -12.92 19.92
CA PHE A 661 21.48 -11.82 19.12
C PHE A 661 22.83 -11.32 19.67
N PRO A 662 23.70 -10.78 18.79
CA PRO A 662 24.99 -10.23 19.19
C PRO A 662 24.88 -9.10 20.23
N THR A 663 26.00 -8.82 20.88
CA THR A 663 26.20 -7.65 21.75
C THR A 663 27.24 -6.71 21.12
N GLY A 664 27.28 -5.45 21.54
CA GLY A 664 28.21 -4.45 20.99
C GLY A 664 27.80 -3.88 19.63
N THR A 665 26.66 -4.27 19.09
CA THR A 665 26.02 -3.69 17.91
C THR A 665 25.56 -2.25 18.15
N PRO A 666 25.30 -1.46 17.10
CA PRO A 666 24.70 -0.12 17.25
C PRO A 666 23.42 -0.13 18.11
N PHE A 667 22.52 -1.10 17.87
CA PHE A 667 21.29 -1.24 18.65
C PHE A 667 21.57 -1.59 20.11
N SER A 668 22.36 -2.63 20.38
CA SER A 668 22.57 -3.09 21.76
C SER A 668 23.32 -2.09 22.63
N ASN A 669 24.23 -1.31 22.03
CA ASN A 669 24.88 -0.18 22.71
C ASN A 669 23.90 0.95 23.02
N LEU A 670 22.96 1.24 22.11
CA LEU A 670 21.94 2.28 22.30
C LEU A 670 20.91 1.88 23.36
N MET A 671 20.48 0.62 23.36
CA MET A 671 19.40 0.13 24.22
C MET A 671 19.89 -0.42 25.57
N GLY A 672 21.17 -0.79 25.68
CA GLY A 672 21.74 -1.45 26.85
C GLY A 672 21.40 -2.95 26.96
N HIS A 673 20.80 -3.55 25.93
CA HIS A 673 20.52 -4.98 25.82
C HIS A 673 20.46 -5.42 24.34
N SER A 674 20.63 -6.71 24.07
CA SER A 674 20.43 -7.27 22.71
C SER A 674 18.96 -7.22 22.30
N LEU A 675 18.72 -7.19 20.99
CA LEU A 675 17.37 -7.17 20.40
C LEU A 675 16.50 -8.33 20.88
N THR A 676 15.24 -8.03 21.12
CA THR A 676 14.20 -8.99 21.49
C THR A 676 12.95 -8.77 20.65
N LYS A 677 12.01 -9.72 20.67
CA LYS A 677 10.70 -9.53 20.02
C LYS A 677 9.94 -8.28 20.50
N ASP A 678 10.11 -7.90 21.77
CA ASP A 678 9.35 -6.81 22.41
C ASP A 678 9.85 -5.42 21.98
N ASP A 679 11.02 -5.37 21.35
CA ASP A 679 11.56 -4.14 20.76
C ASP A 679 10.90 -3.77 19.43
N VAL A 680 10.17 -4.69 18.80
CA VAL A 680 9.50 -4.44 17.51
C VAL A 680 8.13 -3.79 17.77
N PRO A 681 7.94 -2.51 17.41
CA PRO A 681 6.67 -1.82 17.63
C PRO A 681 5.54 -2.47 16.85
N GLN A 682 4.33 -2.43 17.42
CA GLN A 682 3.15 -3.03 16.82
C GLN A 682 1.90 -2.20 17.16
N GLU A 683 0.90 -2.23 16.28
CA GLU A 683 -0.43 -1.68 16.52
C GLU A 683 -1.46 -2.61 15.89
N ASN A 684 -2.05 -3.49 16.71
CA ASN A 684 -2.90 -4.61 16.27
C ASN A 684 -2.17 -5.53 15.27
N GLY A 685 -0.84 -5.63 15.38
CA GLY A 685 0.00 -6.38 14.44
C GLY A 685 1.17 -5.56 13.92
N TRP A 686 1.86 -6.12 12.92
CA TRP A 686 3.09 -5.56 12.37
C TRP A 686 2.98 -5.26 10.89
N VAL A 687 3.60 -4.16 10.46
CA VAL A 687 3.89 -3.87 9.06
C VAL A 687 5.36 -4.21 8.78
N LEU A 688 5.60 -5.04 7.77
CA LEU A 688 6.91 -5.19 7.14
C LEU A 688 6.93 -4.32 5.88
N TYR A 689 7.71 -3.25 5.90
CA TYR A 689 7.95 -2.43 4.73
C TYR A 689 9.31 -2.79 4.09
N VAL A 690 9.32 -3.11 2.80
CA VAL A 690 10.55 -3.39 2.05
C VAL A 690 10.67 -2.42 0.89
N SER A 691 11.84 -1.84 0.71
CA SER A 691 12.14 -0.96 -0.41
C SER A 691 13.57 -1.18 -0.89
N ASP A 692 13.71 -1.66 -2.11
CA ASP A 692 14.99 -1.78 -2.79
C ASP A 692 15.08 -0.72 -3.88
N ARG A 693 15.86 0.34 -3.64
CA ARG A 693 16.16 1.43 -4.59
C ARG A 693 17.53 1.29 -5.25
N ARG A 694 18.09 0.08 -5.29
CA ARG A 694 19.33 -0.13 -6.05
C ARG A 694 19.04 0.04 -7.53
N GLY A 695 19.82 0.88 -8.21
CA GLY A 695 19.64 1.24 -9.62
C GLY A 695 18.57 2.27 -9.94
N ASP A 696 17.90 2.82 -8.93
CA ASP A 696 17.04 4.01 -9.04
C ASP A 696 17.96 5.25 -9.09
N ALA A 697 18.41 5.60 -10.29
CA ALA A 697 19.50 6.54 -10.49
C ALA A 697 19.10 7.98 -10.17
N ASN A 698 17.84 8.33 -10.43
CA ASN A 698 17.30 9.64 -10.11
C ASN A 698 16.61 9.67 -8.73
N PHE A 699 16.44 8.52 -8.06
CA PHE A 699 15.86 8.38 -6.72
C PHE A 699 14.35 8.74 -6.62
N ASN A 700 13.61 8.65 -7.72
CA ASN A 700 12.15 8.89 -7.76
C ASN A 700 11.31 7.64 -7.43
N GLY A 701 11.93 6.45 -7.40
CA GLY A 701 11.25 5.17 -7.21
C GLY A 701 10.37 4.76 -8.39
N LYS A 702 10.67 5.17 -9.62
CA LYS A 702 10.01 4.79 -10.87
C LYS A 702 11.01 4.06 -11.75
N TYR A 703 10.55 3.20 -12.66
CA TYR A 703 11.44 2.47 -13.57
C TYR A 703 11.87 3.30 -14.80
N ASP A 704 11.17 4.41 -15.11
CA ASP A 704 11.46 5.32 -16.21
C ASP A 704 11.53 4.63 -17.60
N MET A 705 10.48 3.88 -17.93
CA MET A 705 10.29 3.23 -19.23
C MET A 705 8.88 3.52 -19.76
N GLU A 706 8.57 4.79 -19.98
CA GLU A 706 7.25 5.20 -20.48
C GLU A 706 7.14 5.10 -22.00
N ASP A 707 8.23 5.19 -22.76
CA ASP A 707 8.23 5.03 -24.23
C ASP A 707 8.13 3.53 -24.58
N VAL A 708 6.91 3.00 -24.63
CA VAL A 708 6.56 1.60 -24.87
C VAL A 708 5.73 1.43 -26.15
N TYR A 709 5.20 2.53 -26.71
CA TYR A 709 4.37 2.55 -27.90
C TYR A 709 5.14 3.04 -29.16
N GLY A 710 4.63 2.74 -30.37
CA GLY A 710 5.31 2.98 -31.66
C GLY A 710 5.41 1.79 -32.64
N ALA A 711 5.67 2.09 -33.93
CA ALA A 711 5.73 1.12 -35.03
C ALA A 711 7.06 0.32 -35.13
N ALA A 712 8.12 0.81 -34.50
CA ALA A 712 9.36 0.11 -34.19
C ALA A 712 9.39 -0.09 -32.66
N PRO A 713 10.07 -1.11 -32.08
CA PRO A 713 9.82 -1.62 -30.72
C PRO A 713 9.79 -0.51 -29.66
N GLY A 714 8.57 -0.03 -29.41
CA GLY A 714 8.13 0.98 -28.45
C GLY A 714 9.16 2.04 -28.18
N ASN A 715 9.47 2.94 -29.11
CA ASN A 715 10.38 4.07 -28.90
C ASN A 715 10.16 5.17 -29.95
N ASP A 716 8.93 5.65 -30.13
CA ASP A 716 8.69 6.73 -31.10
C ASP A 716 9.00 8.13 -30.54
N GLY A 717 9.32 8.20 -29.25
CA GLY A 717 9.71 9.44 -28.57
C GLY A 717 8.53 10.38 -28.34
N VAL A 718 7.30 9.89 -28.45
CA VAL A 718 6.07 10.65 -28.24
C VAL A 718 5.34 10.04 -27.06
N LEU A 719 5.07 10.83 -26.01
CA LEU A 719 4.24 10.37 -24.90
C LEU A 719 2.80 10.13 -25.38
N GLN A 720 2.37 8.87 -25.39
CA GLN A 720 0.94 8.55 -25.53
C GLN A 720 0.26 8.45 -24.17
N GLN A 721 -1.05 8.67 -24.11
CA GLN A 721 -1.79 8.65 -22.84
C GLN A 721 -1.77 7.26 -22.16
N GLY A 722 -1.57 6.19 -22.94
CA GLY A 722 -1.40 4.82 -22.45
C GLY A 722 -0.03 4.53 -21.83
N GLU A 723 0.93 5.44 -21.94
CA GLU A 723 2.29 5.37 -21.40
C GLU A 723 2.49 6.18 -20.14
N ASP A 724 1.67 7.21 -20.00
CA ASP A 724 1.79 8.25 -19.01
C ASP A 724 1.36 7.74 -17.64
N VAL A 725 2.27 7.07 -16.92
CA VAL A 725 2.04 6.59 -15.53
C VAL A 725 2.14 7.73 -14.50
N ASP A 726 2.39 8.95 -14.95
CA ASP A 726 2.36 10.20 -14.19
C ASP A 726 1.81 11.40 -15.01
N PRO A 727 0.50 11.44 -15.28
CA PRO A 727 -0.08 12.44 -16.16
C PRO A 727 0.01 13.88 -15.68
N VAL A 728 0.03 14.82 -16.66
CA VAL A 728 0.19 16.27 -16.43
C VAL A 728 -0.71 16.73 -15.28
N GLY A 729 -0.06 17.33 -14.28
CA GLY A 729 -0.73 17.90 -13.13
C GLY A 729 0.21 17.92 -11.95
N GLN A 730 -0.09 17.12 -10.94
CA GLN A 730 0.38 17.37 -9.59
C GLN A 730 1.53 16.48 -9.11
N TYR A 731 1.82 15.42 -9.85
CA TYR A 731 2.84 14.39 -9.55
C TYR A 731 3.66 13.97 -10.75
N GLY A 732 3.32 14.59 -11.86
CA GLY A 732 3.61 14.14 -13.20
C GLY A 732 3.89 15.35 -14.03
N ASN A 733 5.00 15.31 -14.75
CA ASN A 733 5.36 16.34 -15.70
C ASN A 733 4.54 16.18 -17.01
N GLY A 734 3.86 15.03 -17.18
CA GLY A 734 3.30 14.56 -18.45
C GLY A 734 4.31 14.70 -19.58
N ILE A 735 5.55 14.36 -19.26
CA ILE A 735 6.68 14.26 -20.17
C ILE A 735 7.03 12.79 -20.20
N LEU A 736 7.39 12.30 -21.39
CA LEU A 736 7.94 10.97 -21.59
C LEU A 736 9.15 10.71 -20.68
N ASN A 737 8.97 9.96 -19.59
CA ASN A 737 10.06 9.62 -18.68
C ASN A 737 10.79 8.38 -19.19
N THR A 738 11.96 8.60 -19.78
CA THR A 738 12.85 7.54 -20.25
C THR A 738 14.28 7.73 -19.74
N SER A 739 14.81 6.71 -19.06
CA SER A 739 16.18 6.71 -18.52
C SER A 739 16.96 5.48 -19.01
N TYR A 740 16.98 5.31 -20.33
CA TYR A 740 17.58 4.14 -20.97
C TYR A 740 19.10 4.05 -20.77
N GLY A 741 19.56 2.86 -20.36
CA GLY A 741 20.98 2.59 -20.13
C GLY A 741 21.50 3.08 -18.77
N THR A 742 20.69 3.79 -18.01
CA THR A 742 21.03 4.25 -16.65
C THR A 742 20.15 3.54 -15.62
N GLU A 743 18.83 3.67 -15.74
CA GLU A 743 17.83 3.14 -14.79
C GLU A 743 16.94 2.07 -15.44
N ALA A 744 16.57 2.29 -16.70
CA ALA A 744 15.79 1.38 -17.53
C ALA A 744 16.63 0.67 -18.59
N ALA A 745 16.22 -0.55 -18.94
CA ALA A 745 16.73 -1.26 -20.11
C ALA A 745 15.69 -1.17 -21.26
N ARG A 746 16.18 -1.26 -22.51
CA ARG A 746 15.32 -1.30 -23.70
C ARG A 746 14.96 -2.74 -24.04
N TYR A 747 13.69 -2.98 -24.40
CA TYR A 747 13.15 -4.32 -24.68
C TYR A 747 13.94 -5.16 -25.69
N ARG A 748 14.51 -4.55 -26.74
CA ARG A 748 15.25 -5.27 -27.80
C ARG A 748 16.76 -5.20 -27.65
N ASP A 749 17.27 -4.01 -27.35
CA ASP A 749 18.68 -3.70 -27.58
C ASP A 749 19.58 -4.16 -26.42
N ASP A 750 18.99 -4.56 -25.29
CA ASP A 750 19.75 -4.98 -24.11
C ASP A 750 19.40 -6.41 -23.66
N THR A 751 20.16 -7.37 -24.19
CA THR A 751 20.06 -8.80 -23.84
C THR A 751 21.31 -9.29 -23.12
N ILE A 752 21.17 -10.36 -22.36
CA ILE A 752 22.23 -11.01 -21.59
C ILE A 752 22.10 -12.53 -21.69
N TYR A 753 23.21 -13.27 -21.64
CA TYR A 753 23.15 -14.73 -21.56
C TYR A 753 22.38 -15.19 -20.31
N ALA A 754 21.54 -16.21 -20.47
CA ALA A 754 20.61 -16.66 -19.43
C ALA A 754 21.33 -17.09 -18.15
N ASP A 755 22.44 -17.82 -18.29
CA ASP A 755 23.33 -18.19 -17.19
C ASP A 755 23.88 -16.98 -16.44
N ALA A 756 24.40 -15.97 -17.16
CA ALA A 756 24.96 -14.76 -16.58
C ALA A 756 23.89 -13.90 -15.89
N ALA A 757 22.67 -13.89 -16.42
CA ALA A 757 21.52 -13.20 -15.86
C ALA A 757 21.05 -13.84 -14.55
N ALA A 758 21.13 -15.17 -14.44
CA ALA A 758 20.66 -15.91 -13.28
C ALA A 758 21.56 -15.80 -12.04
N VAL A 759 22.79 -15.27 -12.18
CA VAL A 759 23.83 -15.33 -11.13
C VAL A 759 24.63 -14.04 -10.91
N ASN A 760 24.28 -12.93 -11.57
CA ASN A 760 24.93 -11.63 -11.37
C ASN A 760 23.87 -10.53 -11.21
N ASP A 761 24.12 -9.61 -10.28
CA ASP A 761 23.32 -8.39 -10.16
C ASP A 761 23.51 -7.49 -11.39
N HIS A 762 22.55 -6.60 -11.63
CA HIS A 762 22.52 -5.69 -12.78
C HIS A 762 22.33 -4.24 -12.38
N LYS A 763 22.56 -3.33 -13.34
CA LYS A 763 22.49 -1.88 -13.08
C LYS A 763 21.08 -1.25 -13.10
N TYR A 764 20.04 -1.97 -13.49
CA TYR A 764 18.72 -1.35 -13.67
C TYR A 764 17.87 -1.37 -12.39
N TYR A 765 16.87 -0.49 -12.32
CA TYR A 765 15.86 -0.48 -11.25
C TYR A 765 14.78 -1.57 -11.43
N ARG A 766 15.22 -2.77 -11.85
CA ARG A 766 14.40 -3.99 -11.90
C ARG A 766 14.60 -4.78 -10.61
N ARG A 767 13.86 -4.38 -9.57
CA ARG A 767 13.94 -4.93 -8.23
C ARG A 767 12.60 -5.52 -7.83
N GLY A 768 12.61 -6.66 -7.15
CA GLY A 768 11.39 -7.32 -6.67
C GLY A 768 11.53 -7.79 -5.24
N VAL A 769 10.41 -7.86 -4.53
CA VAL A 769 10.33 -8.46 -3.19
C VAL A 769 9.55 -9.75 -3.31
N ARG A 770 10.08 -10.88 -2.84
CA ARG A 770 9.36 -12.16 -2.92
C ARG A 770 9.12 -12.74 -1.53
N LEU A 771 7.87 -13.10 -1.27
CA LEU A 771 7.44 -13.72 -0.04
C LEU A 771 7.49 -15.23 -0.21
N ILE A 772 8.32 -15.89 0.59
CA ILE A 772 8.48 -17.35 0.59
C ILE A 772 8.09 -17.91 1.96
N ASN A 773 7.74 -19.20 1.99
CA ASN A 773 7.33 -19.90 3.21
C ASN A 773 6.17 -19.20 3.94
N GLY A 774 5.22 -18.66 3.16
CA GLY A 774 4.13 -17.80 3.65
C GLY A 774 2.86 -18.50 4.12
N THR A 775 2.79 -19.84 4.08
CA THR A 775 1.59 -20.63 4.42
C THR A 775 0.97 -20.21 5.76
N THR A 776 1.80 -19.82 6.72
CA THR A 776 1.35 -19.19 7.97
C THR A 776 2.19 -17.96 8.24
N VAL A 777 1.53 -16.80 8.27
CA VAL A 777 2.17 -15.50 8.48
C VAL A 777 2.35 -15.20 9.99
N PRO A 778 3.15 -14.18 10.37
CA PRO A 778 3.18 -13.70 11.76
C PRO A 778 1.81 -13.21 12.22
N GLY A 779 1.45 -13.44 13.49
CA GLY A 779 0.22 -12.93 14.08
C GLY A 779 -0.59 -13.96 14.86
N ILE A 780 -1.76 -13.52 15.30
CA ILE A 780 -2.78 -14.33 15.98
C ILE A 780 -4.16 -13.71 15.78
N TYR A 781 -5.15 -14.56 15.57
CA TYR A 781 -6.54 -14.19 15.78
C TYR A 781 -7.01 -14.66 17.16
N ASP A 782 -7.53 -13.76 17.99
CA ASP A 782 -8.09 -14.09 19.30
C ASP A 782 -9.59 -13.82 19.30
N SER A 783 -10.38 -14.90 19.36
CA SER A 783 -11.85 -14.83 19.38
C SER A 783 -12.43 -14.47 20.74
N SER A 784 -11.65 -14.59 21.81
CA SER A 784 -12.07 -14.25 23.17
C SER A 784 -11.81 -12.78 23.49
N SER A 785 -10.78 -12.19 22.89
CA SER A 785 -10.38 -10.80 23.10
C SER A 785 -9.93 -10.16 21.78
N ALA A 786 -10.82 -9.36 21.18
CA ALA A 786 -10.53 -8.62 19.96
C ALA A 786 -9.28 -7.73 20.08
N ALA A 787 -9.01 -7.19 21.28
CA ALA A 787 -7.85 -6.36 21.57
C ALA A 787 -6.51 -7.12 21.51
N ASP A 788 -6.54 -8.46 21.56
CA ASP A 788 -5.36 -9.33 21.50
C ASP A 788 -5.11 -9.90 20.10
N THR A 789 -6.01 -9.64 19.14
CA THR A 789 -5.77 -9.96 17.73
C THR A 789 -4.59 -9.15 17.19
N ARG A 790 -3.69 -9.83 16.48
CA ARG A 790 -2.52 -9.24 15.82
C ARG A 790 -2.48 -9.74 14.38
N GLY A 791 -2.63 -8.83 13.42
CA GLY A 791 -2.48 -9.13 12.00
C GLY A 791 -1.06 -8.92 11.48
N PHE A 792 -0.90 -9.07 10.17
CA PHE A 792 0.36 -8.81 9.48
C PHE A 792 0.12 -8.10 8.15
N THR A 793 1.01 -7.20 7.77
CA THR A 793 0.94 -6.55 6.46
C THR A 793 2.33 -6.43 5.86
N VAL A 794 2.46 -6.81 4.60
CA VAL A 794 3.67 -6.54 3.81
C VAL A 794 3.39 -5.36 2.91
N ALA A 795 4.30 -4.39 2.90
CA ALA A 795 4.21 -3.27 1.99
C ALA A 795 5.53 -3.02 1.26
N SER A 796 5.47 -2.57 0.01
CA SER A 796 6.66 -2.34 -0.81
C SER A 796 6.41 -1.34 -1.93
N GLU A 797 7.38 -0.47 -2.21
CA GLU A 797 7.34 0.36 -3.43
C GLU A 797 7.79 -0.35 -4.70
N ASN A 798 8.38 -1.54 -4.56
CA ASN A 798 8.69 -2.49 -5.62
C ASN A 798 7.55 -3.50 -5.79
N GLY A 799 7.51 -4.23 -6.89
CA GLY A 799 6.61 -5.37 -7.05
C GLY A 799 6.82 -6.46 -6.00
N VAL A 800 5.72 -7.05 -5.52
CA VAL A 800 5.72 -8.17 -4.58
C VAL A 800 5.31 -9.46 -5.29
N TYR A 801 6.12 -10.50 -5.13
CA TYR A 801 5.88 -11.84 -5.65
C TYR A 801 5.49 -12.76 -4.49
N VAL A 802 4.35 -13.41 -4.55
CA VAL A 802 3.89 -14.36 -3.51
C VAL A 802 4.13 -15.77 -4.01
N TRP A 803 5.07 -16.49 -3.39
CA TRP A 803 5.43 -17.85 -3.80
C TRP A 803 4.73 -18.90 -2.93
N GLY A 804 3.85 -19.65 -3.58
CA GLY A 804 3.12 -20.77 -3.01
C GLY A 804 1.96 -20.33 -2.12
N ASN A 805 1.54 -21.23 -1.24
CA ASN A 805 0.47 -20.94 -0.30
C ASN A 805 0.84 -19.77 0.63
N TYR A 806 -0.11 -18.87 0.87
CA TYR A 806 0.09 -17.69 1.71
C TYR A 806 -1.08 -17.45 2.65
N ASN A 807 -0.80 -17.41 3.96
CA ASN A 807 -1.78 -17.27 5.03
C ASN A 807 -2.98 -18.25 4.91
N SER A 808 -2.73 -19.41 4.30
CA SER A 808 -3.74 -20.44 4.11
C SER A 808 -3.05 -21.79 3.93
N THR A 809 -3.63 -22.84 4.51
CA THR A 809 -3.16 -24.22 4.35
C THR A 809 -3.90 -24.96 3.24
N GLY A 810 -4.94 -24.36 2.65
CA GLY A 810 -5.77 -24.97 1.61
C GLY A 810 -7.25 -24.61 1.73
N VAL A 811 -8.07 -25.30 0.93
CA VAL A 811 -9.54 -25.19 0.93
C VAL A 811 -10.16 -26.55 1.23
N VAL A 812 -11.34 -26.57 1.87
CA VAL A 812 -12.02 -27.83 2.21
C VAL A 812 -12.44 -28.60 0.96
N THR A 813 -13.13 -27.94 0.02
CA THR A 813 -13.52 -28.53 -1.27
C THR A 813 -13.70 -27.42 -2.30
N VAL A 814 -13.16 -27.62 -3.49
CA VAL A 814 -13.41 -26.75 -4.65
C VAL A 814 -14.69 -27.24 -5.34
N PRO A 815 -15.75 -26.44 -5.42
CA PRO A 815 -16.99 -26.87 -6.05
C PRO A 815 -16.80 -27.00 -7.58
N SER A 816 -17.60 -27.86 -8.21
CA SER A 816 -17.60 -28.02 -9.67
C SER A 816 -18.21 -26.82 -10.41
N THR A 817 -18.99 -25.98 -9.72
CA THR A 817 -19.56 -24.73 -10.22
C THR A 817 -19.56 -23.66 -9.12
N GLY A 818 -19.30 -22.41 -9.49
CA GLY A 818 -19.18 -21.30 -8.54
C GLY A 818 -17.84 -21.32 -7.77
N ASN A 819 -17.81 -20.64 -6.62
CA ASN A 819 -16.60 -20.48 -5.81
C ASN A 819 -16.78 -21.10 -4.42
N THR A 820 -15.69 -21.56 -3.83
CA THR A 820 -15.61 -21.96 -2.43
C THR A 820 -15.99 -20.76 -1.54
N PRO A 821 -16.92 -20.93 -0.59
CA PRO A 821 -17.24 -19.89 0.38
C PRO A 821 -16.03 -19.51 1.25
N TYR A 822 -15.91 -18.24 1.65
CA TYR A 822 -14.75 -17.74 2.43
C TYR A 822 -14.47 -18.51 3.73
N PHE A 823 -15.50 -19.07 4.37
CA PHE A 823 -15.38 -19.86 5.61
C PHE A 823 -14.82 -21.28 5.38
N GLN A 824 -14.64 -21.71 4.13
CA GLN A 824 -14.02 -22.98 3.77
C GLN A 824 -12.56 -22.84 3.33
N TYR A 825 -11.99 -21.63 3.40
CA TYR A 825 -10.56 -21.39 3.30
C TYR A 825 -9.93 -21.62 4.66
N LEU A 826 -8.93 -22.50 4.73
CA LEU A 826 -8.31 -22.91 5.98
C LEU A 826 -7.01 -22.16 6.23
N PRO A 827 -6.66 -21.84 7.48
CA PRO A 827 -7.51 -21.96 8.67
C PRO A 827 -8.67 -20.94 8.66
N PHE A 828 -9.81 -21.30 9.28
CA PHE A 828 -10.95 -20.40 9.46
C PHE A 828 -11.35 -20.35 10.94
N ASP A 829 -11.54 -19.14 11.46
CA ASP A 829 -11.90 -18.83 12.84
C ASP A 829 -11.07 -19.56 13.92
N THR A 830 -9.79 -19.82 13.62
CA THR A 830 -8.81 -20.33 14.58
C THR A 830 -7.73 -19.29 14.84
N ALA A 831 -6.86 -19.52 15.82
CA ALA A 831 -5.76 -18.61 16.13
C ALA A 831 -4.76 -18.37 14.98
N LEU A 832 -4.81 -19.20 13.92
CA LEU A 832 -4.00 -19.07 12.71
C LEU A 832 -4.74 -18.39 11.56
N HIS A 833 -6.00 -18.01 11.74
CA HIS A 833 -6.77 -17.21 10.79
C HIS A 833 -6.39 -15.73 10.89
N ILE A 834 -5.16 -15.41 10.50
CA ILE A 834 -4.54 -14.12 10.78
C ILE A 834 -5.04 -13.07 9.77
N PRO A 835 -5.49 -11.88 10.22
CA PRO A 835 -5.76 -10.76 9.32
C PRO A 835 -4.50 -10.35 8.57
N SER A 836 -4.50 -10.47 7.25
CA SER A 836 -3.31 -10.23 6.42
C SER A 836 -3.60 -9.33 5.22
N SER A 837 -2.65 -8.44 4.89
CA SER A 837 -2.68 -7.65 3.66
C SER A 837 -1.31 -7.52 2.98
N ILE A 838 -1.33 -7.28 1.67
CA ILE A 838 -0.16 -6.94 0.86
C ILE A 838 -0.47 -5.63 0.12
N ALA A 839 0.38 -4.62 0.32
CA ALA A 839 0.31 -3.30 -0.31
C ALA A 839 1.56 -3.03 -1.15
N ALA A 840 1.48 -3.16 -2.48
CA ALA A 840 2.66 -3.14 -3.35
C ALA A 840 2.47 -2.31 -4.62
N ASP A 841 3.57 -2.03 -5.34
CA ASP A 841 3.48 -1.43 -6.68
C ASP A 841 2.70 -2.34 -7.64
N ALA A 842 3.01 -3.63 -7.61
CA ALA A 842 2.29 -4.71 -8.26
C ALA A 842 2.33 -5.98 -7.39
N VAL A 843 1.36 -6.89 -7.54
CA VAL A 843 1.41 -8.23 -6.92
C VAL A 843 1.33 -9.34 -7.98
N THR A 844 2.35 -10.21 -7.99
CA THR A 844 2.45 -11.38 -8.86
C THR A 844 2.35 -12.65 -8.02
N ILE A 845 1.57 -13.62 -8.49
CA ILE A 845 1.42 -14.92 -7.82
C ILE A 845 2.28 -15.95 -8.55
N LEU A 846 3.13 -16.63 -7.78
CA LEU A 846 3.95 -17.76 -8.21
C LEU A 846 3.42 -19.01 -7.49
N SER A 847 3.11 -20.06 -8.24
CA SER A 847 2.46 -21.26 -7.72
C SER A 847 3.35 -22.04 -6.75
N ASN A 848 2.78 -23.05 -6.09
CA ASN A 848 3.55 -24.00 -5.27
C ASN A 848 4.66 -24.75 -6.07
N ALA A 849 4.60 -24.77 -7.40
CA ALA A 849 5.57 -25.43 -8.27
C ALA A 849 6.54 -24.47 -8.97
N TRP A 850 6.47 -23.15 -8.69
CA TRP A 850 7.36 -22.18 -9.32
C TRP A 850 8.84 -22.55 -9.13
N ASN A 851 9.63 -22.29 -10.18
CA ASN A 851 11.07 -22.51 -10.16
C ASN A 851 11.77 -21.43 -11.00
N ASP A 852 12.69 -20.68 -10.36
CA ASP A 852 13.49 -19.65 -11.02
C ASP A 852 14.33 -20.19 -12.18
N GLY A 853 14.82 -21.43 -12.08
CA GLY A 853 15.61 -22.06 -13.14
C GLY A 853 14.82 -22.19 -14.44
N GLU A 854 13.56 -22.56 -14.34
CA GLU A 854 12.64 -22.69 -15.48
C GLU A 854 12.33 -21.34 -16.13
N SER A 855 12.33 -20.26 -15.35
CA SER A 855 12.14 -18.90 -15.87
C SER A 855 13.30 -18.46 -16.79
N PHE A 856 14.53 -18.87 -16.49
CA PHE A 856 15.71 -18.61 -17.32
C PHE A 856 15.93 -19.64 -18.43
N ARG A 857 15.51 -20.89 -18.20
CA ARG A 857 15.63 -21.96 -19.18
C ARG A 857 14.60 -21.83 -20.30
N TYR A 858 13.37 -21.45 -19.96
CA TYR A 858 12.24 -21.38 -20.90
C TYR A 858 11.63 -19.97 -21.05
N PRO A 859 12.40 -18.88 -21.08
CA PRO A 859 11.91 -17.50 -20.92
C PRO A 859 10.87 -17.06 -21.96
N TYR A 860 10.81 -17.75 -23.10
CA TYR A 860 9.97 -17.45 -24.26
C TYR A 860 9.01 -18.59 -24.63
N ASP A 861 8.86 -19.56 -23.74
CA ASP A 861 8.08 -20.76 -24.01
C ASP A 861 7.15 -21.11 -22.84
N LEU A 862 5.88 -21.35 -23.17
CA LEU A 862 4.83 -21.84 -22.29
C LEU A 862 4.24 -23.18 -22.79
N ALA A 863 4.67 -23.66 -23.97
CA ALA A 863 3.99 -24.69 -24.77
C ALA A 863 3.81 -26.06 -24.07
N SER A 864 2.81 -26.91 -24.33
CA SER A 864 1.45 -26.85 -24.93
C SER A 864 0.73 -28.19 -24.60
N SER A 865 -0.61 -28.23 -24.53
CA SER A 865 -1.54 -29.39 -24.29
C SER A 865 -1.40 -30.18 -22.96
N SER A 866 -0.20 -30.28 -22.40
CA SER A 866 0.12 -30.60 -21.01
C SER A 866 0.82 -29.39 -20.38
N CYS A 867 1.08 -29.38 -19.07
CA CYS A 867 1.40 -28.16 -18.31
C CYS A 867 2.67 -27.36 -18.70
N GLY A 868 3.41 -27.74 -19.75
CA GLY A 868 4.57 -27.01 -20.27
C GLY A 868 5.78 -26.97 -19.34
N PRO A 869 6.74 -26.06 -19.55
CA PRO A 869 7.96 -25.96 -18.73
C PRO A 869 7.78 -25.18 -17.41
N ARG A 870 6.89 -24.17 -17.39
CA ARG A 870 6.53 -23.42 -16.17
C ARG A 870 5.15 -23.87 -15.65
N CYS A 871 5.01 -25.16 -15.34
CA CYS A 871 3.76 -25.73 -14.83
C CYS A 871 3.39 -25.10 -13.48
N ALA A 872 2.20 -24.52 -13.38
CA ALA A 872 1.63 -24.18 -12.09
C ALA A 872 1.09 -25.42 -11.37
N THR A 873 0.83 -25.28 -10.07
CA THR A 873 0.03 -26.24 -9.29
C THR A 873 -0.96 -25.50 -8.41
N ASP A 874 -2.02 -26.21 -7.99
CA ASP A 874 -3.02 -25.72 -7.05
C ASP A 874 -2.40 -24.93 -5.89
N THR A 875 -2.78 -23.66 -5.79
CA THR A 875 -2.21 -22.70 -4.83
C THR A 875 -3.32 -21.97 -4.09
N THR A 876 -3.20 -21.85 -2.77
CA THR A 876 -4.20 -21.22 -1.91
C THR A 876 -3.62 -20.04 -1.15
N ILE A 877 -4.25 -18.87 -1.33
CA ILE A 877 -3.79 -17.61 -0.78
C ILE A 877 -4.94 -16.84 -0.12
N ARG A 878 -4.65 -16.20 1.03
CA ARG A 878 -5.64 -15.45 1.80
C ARG A 878 -5.10 -14.12 2.33
N PHE A 879 -5.38 -13.02 1.63
CA PHE A 879 -4.98 -11.67 2.06
C PHE A 879 -5.77 -10.58 1.32
N ALA A 880 -5.90 -9.41 1.94
CA ALA A 880 -6.33 -8.20 1.25
C ALA A 880 -5.18 -7.65 0.40
N MET A 881 -5.45 -7.34 -0.87
CA MET A 881 -4.47 -6.85 -1.83
C MET A 881 -4.75 -5.38 -2.13
N LEU A 882 -3.74 -4.54 -1.94
CA LEU A 882 -3.69 -3.16 -2.40
C LEU A 882 -2.54 -3.06 -3.40
N SER A 883 -2.83 -2.73 -4.65
CA SER A 883 -1.82 -2.79 -5.70
C SER A 883 -2.07 -1.76 -6.79
N GLY A 884 -1.02 -1.44 -7.55
CA GLY A 884 -1.15 -0.76 -8.82
C GLY A 884 -1.51 -1.72 -9.96
N ASP A 885 -2.05 -1.16 -11.04
CA ASP A 885 -2.24 -1.85 -12.33
C ASP A 885 -1.57 -1.08 -13.47
N THR A 886 -1.41 -1.72 -14.62
CA THR A 886 -0.99 -1.05 -15.86
C THR A 886 -2.12 -0.20 -16.46
N ILE A 887 -1.78 0.69 -17.40
CA ILE A 887 -2.75 1.59 -18.04
C ILE A 887 -3.32 0.94 -19.31
N ALA A 888 -4.64 1.01 -19.47
CA ALA A 888 -5.31 0.65 -20.72
C ALA A 888 -5.37 1.84 -21.68
N SER A 889 -5.33 1.57 -22.98
CA SER A 889 -5.37 2.59 -24.02
C SER A 889 -6.29 2.21 -25.19
N HIS A 890 -7.01 3.20 -25.71
CA HIS A 890 -7.74 3.14 -26.96
C HIS A 890 -6.88 3.53 -28.18
N ASP A 891 -5.85 4.35 -27.98
CA ASP A 891 -4.96 4.84 -29.03
C ASP A 891 -4.26 3.72 -29.81
N GLY A 892 -3.85 4.05 -31.04
CA GLY A 892 -3.36 3.09 -32.03
C GLY A 892 -1.85 2.85 -31.99
N THR A 893 -1.48 1.57 -31.90
CA THR A 893 -0.14 0.96 -32.01
C THR A 893 0.90 1.32 -30.95
N PRO A 894 1.60 0.29 -30.44
CA PRO A 894 1.65 -1.10 -30.83
C PRO A 894 0.65 -1.90 -30.00
N ASN A 895 0.06 -2.87 -30.69
CA ASN A 895 -0.77 -3.90 -30.11
C ASN A 895 0.16 -4.95 -29.51
N GLN A 896 0.35 -4.98 -28.19
CA GLN A 896 1.28 -5.85 -27.43
C GLN A 896 1.07 -7.38 -27.60
N GLY A 897 0.26 -7.81 -28.57
CA GLY A 897 0.02 -9.21 -28.90
C GLY A 897 -0.99 -9.87 -27.96
N GLY A 898 -1.32 -11.14 -28.25
CA GLY A 898 -2.19 -11.94 -27.39
C GLY A 898 -3.69 -11.62 -27.43
N MET A 899 -4.43 -12.18 -26.47
CA MET A 899 -5.86 -11.91 -26.25
C MET A 899 -6.03 -10.58 -25.52
N SER A 900 -6.71 -9.61 -26.15
CA SER A 900 -7.13 -8.33 -25.54
C SER A 900 -6.04 -7.24 -25.45
N PRO A 901 -5.53 -6.76 -26.59
CA PRO A 901 -4.42 -5.82 -26.59
C PRO A 901 -4.82 -4.41 -26.14
N ARG A 902 -3.84 -3.70 -25.56
CA ARG A 902 -3.98 -2.33 -25.03
C ARG A 902 -4.92 -2.22 -23.83
N LEU A 903 -5.15 -3.34 -23.14
CA LEU A 903 -5.88 -3.37 -21.88
C LEU A 903 -4.91 -3.64 -20.75
N ASN A 904 -5.32 -3.37 -19.52
CA ASN A 904 -4.53 -3.65 -18.32
C ASN A 904 -4.68 -5.10 -17.81
N GLY A 905 -5.54 -5.90 -18.45
CA GLY A 905 -5.86 -7.27 -18.05
C GLY A 905 -7.07 -7.39 -17.14
N GLY A 906 -7.60 -6.26 -16.63
CA GLY A 906 -8.80 -6.18 -15.78
C GLY A 906 -8.69 -6.90 -14.44
N VAL A 907 -9.74 -6.79 -13.60
CA VAL A 907 -9.72 -7.31 -12.22
C VAL A 907 -9.49 -8.83 -12.12
N HIS A 908 -9.89 -9.56 -13.16
CA HIS A 908 -9.66 -11.00 -13.29
C HIS A 908 -8.20 -11.39 -13.56
N ASN A 909 -7.30 -10.44 -13.83
CA ASN A 909 -5.84 -10.61 -13.91
C ASN A 909 -5.07 -9.52 -13.15
N PHE A 910 -5.74 -8.81 -12.22
CA PHE A 910 -5.12 -7.79 -11.37
C PHE A 910 -4.01 -8.38 -10.48
N LYS A 911 -4.21 -9.62 -10.04
CA LYS A 911 -3.11 -10.50 -9.61
C LYS A 911 -2.40 -10.99 -10.87
N ARG A 912 -1.11 -10.71 -10.99
CA ARG A 912 -0.31 -11.08 -12.18
C ARG A 912 0.18 -12.52 -12.09
N PHE A 913 0.53 -13.11 -13.23
CA PHE A 913 0.94 -14.51 -13.38
C PHE A 913 2.08 -14.66 -14.39
N LEU A 914 2.88 -15.72 -14.26
CA LEU A 914 4.04 -16.03 -15.11
C LEU A 914 4.13 -17.51 -15.53
N GLU A 915 3.10 -18.30 -15.22
CA GLU A 915 3.11 -19.77 -15.31
C GLU A 915 1.97 -20.28 -16.17
N HIS A 916 2.05 -21.56 -16.52
CA HIS A 916 0.99 -22.28 -17.18
C HIS A 916 -0.01 -22.84 -16.16
N TRP A 917 -1.22 -22.27 -16.06
CA TRP A 917 -2.21 -22.64 -15.06
C TRP A 917 -3.36 -23.51 -15.58
N THR A 918 -3.41 -23.83 -16.88
CA THR A 918 -4.54 -24.56 -17.45
C THR A 918 -4.71 -25.91 -16.77
N GLY A 919 -5.83 -26.06 -16.05
CA GLY A 919 -6.17 -27.26 -15.29
C GLY A 919 -6.11 -27.07 -13.78
N ASP A 920 -5.32 -26.11 -13.31
CA ASP A 920 -5.03 -25.85 -11.90
C ASP A 920 -5.84 -24.67 -11.34
N ASN A 921 -6.03 -24.70 -10.02
CA ASN A 921 -6.80 -23.71 -9.27
C ASN A 921 -5.89 -22.68 -8.61
N LEU A 922 -6.25 -21.42 -8.78
CA LEU A 922 -5.88 -20.39 -7.81
C LEU A 922 -7.06 -20.18 -6.87
N ASN A 923 -6.91 -20.67 -5.63
CA ASN A 923 -7.86 -20.45 -4.56
C ASN A 923 -7.50 -19.15 -3.83
N TYR A 924 -8.32 -18.11 -3.98
CA TYR A 924 -8.10 -16.81 -3.35
C TYR A 924 -9.28 -16.38 -2.49
N ALA A 925 -9.01 -16.03 -1.23
CA ALA A 925 -9.96 -15.33 -0.36
C ALA A 925 -9.38 -13.98 0.07
N GLY A 926 -10.05 -12.87 -0.22
CA GLY A 926 -9.54 -11.56 0.15
C GLY A 926 -10.31 -10.37 -0.43
N SER A 927 -9.63 -9.22 -0.52
CA SER A 927 -10.14 -7.96 -1.06
C SER A 927 -9.19 -7.45 -2.14
N LEU A 928 -9.71 -6.91 -3.25
CA LEU A 928 -8.92 -6.41 -4.38
C LEU A 928 -9.06 -4.90 -4.51
N ILE A 929 -8.05 -4.16 -4.08
CA ILE A 929 -8.04 -2.70 -4.05
C ILE A 929 -6.98 -2.19 -5.04
N ASN A 930 -7.40 -1.43 -6.04
CA ASN A 930 -6.55 -0.65 -6.93
C ASN A 930 -6.65 0.82 -6.53
N LEU A 931 -5.51 1.47 -6.27
CA LEU A 931 -5.45 2.90 -5.91
C LEU A 931 -4.60 3.75 -6.85
N PHE A 932 -3.78 3.15 -7.70
CA PHE A 932 -2.81 3.85 -8.54
C PHE A 932 -2.38 2.97 -9.72
N ASN A 933 -1.59 3.53 -10.64
CA ASN A 933 -0.91 2.77 -11.67
C ASN A 933 0.50 2.37 -11.21
N SER A 934 0.93 1.17 -11.59
CA SER A 934 2.24 0.62 -11.21
C SER A 934 3.38 1.36 -11.93
N ARG A 935 4.43 1.75 -11.19
CA ARG A 935 5.56 2.55 -11.69
C ARG A 935 6.89 1.82 -11.69
N ASN A 936 7.02 0.68 -10.98
CA ASN A 936 8.22 -0.15 -10.99
C ASN A 936 8.01 -1.41 -11.85
N ASN A 937 6.90 -2.11 -11.63
CA ASN A 937 6.46 -3.23 -12.44
C ASN A 937 5.47 -2.77 -13.52
N ASN A 938 5.89 -1.85 -14.38
CA ASN A 938 5.01 -1.20 -15.35
C ASN A 938 4.82 -2.00 -16.67
N GLY A 939 5.28 -3.25 -16.74
CA GLY A 939 5.13 -4.11 -17.91
C GLY A 939 3.67 -4.36 -18.29
N ALA A 940 3.34 -4.02 -19.54
CA ALA A 940 1.98 -4.12 -20.05
C ALA A 940 1.40 -5.53 -19.97
N PHE A 941 0.07 -5.62 -19.91
CA PHE A 941 -0.65 -6.89 -19.87
C PHE A 941 -0.49 -7.68 -21.18
N LYS A 942 -0.17 -8.98 -21.03
CA LYS A 942 0.20 -9.93 -22.10
C LYS A 942 -0.27 -11.33 -21.72
N CYS A 943 -1.04 -11.98 -22.59
CA CYS A 943 -1.59 -13.34 -22.42
C CYS A 943 -2.09 -13.88 -23.78
N CYS A 944 -2.05 -15.17 -24.11
CA CYS A 944 -1.74 -16.31 -23.25
C CYS A 944 -0.76 -17.32 -23.87
N ASP A 945 0.21 -16.83 -24.64
CA ASP A 945 1.11 -17.66 -25.44
C ASP A 945 2.49 -17.84 -24.79
N MET A 946 3.04 -16.80 -24.15
CA MET A 946 4.40 -16.82 -23.59
C MET A 946 4.45 -16.48 -22.12
N VAL A 947 3.70 -15.47 -21.69
CA VAL A 947 3.83 -14.94 -20.33
C VAL A 947 3.17 -15.88 -19.34
N TYR A 948 1.90 -16.22 -19.56
CA TYR A 948 1.12 -17.10 -18.70
C TYR A 948 -0.18 -17.54 -19.40
N ASP A 949 -0.86 -18.54 -18.87
CA ASP A 949 -2.28 -18.77 -19.14
C ASP A 949 -3.09 -18.79 -17.83
N PRO A 950 -4.38 -18.42 -17.85
CA PRO A 950 -5.09 -18.10 -16.63
C PRO A 950 -5.51 -19.34 -15.81
N PRO A 951 -5.47 -19.27 -14.47
CA PRO A 951 -5.96 -20.35 -13.62
C PRO A 951 -7.47 -20.50 -13.64
N ARG A 952 -7.94 -21.65 -13.15
CA ARG A 952 -9.31 -21.75 -12.63
C ARG A 952 -9.44 -20.85 -11.41
N ARG A 953 -10.29 -19.83 -11.52
CA ARG A 953 -10.43 -18.78 -10.51
C ARG A 953 -11.45 -19.20 -9.47
N ASN A 954 -10.98 -19.72 -8.35
CA ASN A 954 -11.81 -19.95 -7.18
C ASN A 954 -11.63 -18.79 -6.20
N TRP A 955 -12.30 -17.67 -6.48
CA TRP A 955 -12.03 -16.38 -5.82
C TRP A 955 -13.23 -15.89 -5.02
N VAL A 956 -13.03 -15.48 -3.78
CA VAL A 956 -14.11 -15.03 -2.90
C VAL A 956 -13.69 -13.83 -2.07
N PHE A 957 -14.65 -12.96 -1.76
CA PHE A 957 -14.42 -11.92 -0.77
C PHE A 957 -14.34 -12.50 0.63
N ASP A 958 -13.27 -12.18 1.35
CA ASP A 958 -13.16 -12.55 2.76
C ASP A 958 -14.06 -11.66 3.62
N SER A 959 -15.24 -12.19 3.97
CA SER A 959 -16.24 -11.43 4.73
C SER A 959 -15.81 -11.13 6.16
N THR A 960 -14.70 -11.69 6.64
CA THR A 960 -14.15 -11.29 7.95
C THR A 960 -13.60 -9.87 7.97
N PHE A 961 -13.29 -9.26 6.81
CA PHE A 961 -12.96 -7.84 6.73
C PHE A 961 -14.12 -6.89 6.98
N LEU A 962 -15.35 -7.41 7.12
CA LEU A 962 -16.49 -6.64 7.60
C LEU A 962 -16.45 -6.40 9.11
N ASP A 963 -15.63 -7.15 9.85
CA ASP A 963 -15.38 -6.93 11.27
C ASP A 963 -14.18 -5.97 11.45
N PRO A 964 -14.42 -4.73 11.92
CA PRO A 964 -13.35 -3.75 12.12
C PRO A 964 -12.28 -4.17 13.14
N THR A 965 -12.56 -5.18 13.97
CA THR A 965 -11.60 -5.71 14.94
C THR A 965 -10.68 -6.78 14.37
N ARG A 966 -10.96 -7.25 13.15
CA ARG A 966 -10.20 -8.28 12.43
C ARG A 966 -9.54 -7.74 11.15
N LEU A 967 -9.18 -6.46 11.16
CA LEU A 967 -8.53 -5.84 10.01
C LEU A 967 -7.00 -6.05 10.04
N PRO A 968 -6.35 -6.21 8.87
CA PRO A 968 -4.90 -6.15 8.76
C PRO A 968 -4.36 -4.83 9.36
N PRO A 969 -3.17 -4.84 10.00
CA PRO A 969 -2.55 -3.61 10.50
C PRO A 969 -2.31 -2.61 9.36
N ALA A 970 -2.46 -1.32 9.65
CA ALA A 970 -2.36 -0.25 8.65
C ALA A 970 -3.36 -0.36 7.48
N THR A 971 -4.55 -0.93 7.70
CA THR A 971 -5.68 -0.82 6.76
C THR A 971 -6.01 0.66 6.50
N PRO A 972 -6.11 1.11 5.24
CA PRO A 972 -6.55 2.47 4.90
C PRO A 972 -8.03 2.70 5.22
N PHE A 973 -8.37 3.93 5.63
CA PHE A 973 -9.73 4.32 5.98
C PHE A 973 -10.18 5.54 5.18
N PHE A 974 -11.41 5.51 4.65
CA PHE A 974 -12.10 6.74 4.29
C PHE A 974 -12.51 7.49 5.56
N GLN A 975 -12.53 8.82 5.51
CA GLN A 975 -12.95 9.64 6.63
C GLN A 975 -14.18 10.46 6.26
N TYR A 976 -15.23 10.38 7.09
CA TYR A 976 -16.49 11.06 6.86
C TYR A 976 -17.06 11.67 8.15
N VAL A 977 -17.00 13.01 8.24
CA VAL A 977 -17.47 13.78 9.39
C VAL A 977 -18.92 14.21 9.18
N GLN A 978 -19.78 13.96 10.17
CA GLN A 978 -21.21 14.30 10.14
C GLN A 978 -21.62 15.09 11.39
N THR A 979 -22.45 16.12 11.22
CA THR A 979 -23.10 16.83 12.33
C THR A 979 -24.49 16.24 12.58
N THR A 980 -24.83 15.85 13.81
CA THR A 980 -26.08 15.10 14.09
C THR A 980 -27.13 15.84 14.90
N GLY A 981 -26.77 16.88 15.68
CA GLY A 981 -27.76 17.61 16.46
C GLY A 981 -27.25 18.86 17.17
N PHE A 982 -28.19 19.73 17.57
CA PHE A 982 -28.00 20.98 18.29
C PHE A 982 -28.84 20.98 19.56
N ARG A 983 -28.24 21.35 20.69
CA ARG A 983 -28.93 21.53 21.97
C ARG A 983 -28.61 22.90 22.55
N ARG A 984 -29.64 23.59 23.03
CA ARG A 984 -29.52 24.82 23.83
C ARG A 984 -29.85 24.49 25.28
N THR A 985 -29.04 25.01 26.20
CA THR A 985 -29.35 25.02 27.63
C THR A 985 -29.25 26.47 28.10
N ASN A 986 -30.33 26.98 28.69
CA ASN A 986 -30.34 28.28 29.36
C ASN A 986 -30.04 28.01 30.83
N ASN A 987 -29.01 28.66 31.38
CA ASN A 987 -28.68 28.59 32.80
C ASN A 987 -29.03 29.89 33.51
#